data_AF-A0A1X9ZC28-F1
#
_entry.id   AF-A0A1X9ZC28-F1
#
_cell.length_a   1.000
_cell.length_b   1.000
_cell.length_c   1.000
_cell.angle_alpha   90.00
_cell.angle_beta   90.00
_cell.angle_gamma   90.00
#
_symmetry.space_group_name_H-M   'P 1'
#
loop_
_entity.id
_entity.type
_entity.pdbx_description
1 polymer ?
#
loop_
_entity_poly.entity_id
_entity_poly.type
_entity_poly.pdbx_seq_one_letter_code
_entity_poly.pdbx_strand_id
1 'polypeptide(L)'
;MKRYFHIKGFLIFIIFIFLHLNSSAQHIISLAGKWSFELDPDSLGYKQNWSKKVLQKSIQLPGTTDEAGYGTVTKGSDYGILTRAHKYVGPAWYQKKITIPAAWNNKKVNLFLERVLWESKVYVDGREVSALSPLYIAHQHALGRLSKGVHTITICVNNDMVHNIGDKGHGYSEYTQSIWNGVVGRIELQKQEDVAIHTVKTYPDLSAKSLRLEALINNSLQKKMPLILTATLKDQKTGKVIRTQQQQVVAKPGQAKYDMVLDQLKGVNAWDEFDPALYQVALQIKNGISAAPWTDVIGFRKLSTTAHKILVNDKVSYIRGNLDCVHFPLTGYPSTNDKDWEKIFQKYKDYGLNTVRFHSWCPPEAAFRVADRMGIYIQAEVLWIDWWMSKPNPDRPEMDTKGFPQGLGKNPSADKFVQEEMKRIVDTYGNHPSFLFFCIGNELGNSDFTVMQEWIKKVKQEDPRRLYAVSTARKITPVDDYMVTHNIPGVGGTYGNSINKTDADLEKNYSKATIPIIAHEVGQYPVYPEWKEIDKYKGVLKARNLEGFKEMAQKNGIASQDADFHQASGALQQLLYKNLIENVLLAPSSAGFQLLSMQDYQGQGEALIGWLDAFWEDKGIADPKVFRQHSNAVVPLIRINSFTFTQSDTIKLSMEVANYFKQDIGAKLNWQLTDDGGNVIKSGTASTDRFPQGTLTAAGQLTIACNSFPAQAKKYMFSLQLAGTEYRNSWPLYVFPKTPEIIGHNTVYVASEWDNKVDSVLNNGGKVLLLASKLGTKNTAKPVSFTPLFWSSSFFPGQGNETLGSLINTQSEAFKNFPTDGFASWQWYKAGSGAKYFDLSAMPETFKPLVQPISDFHYNKKLGSIFETKVGTGKLLVCGYDFTKKENAYLQQLRYSLTNYMQSNAFNPGQALPVEKLKVILAKVPTAENQSLLPDQFKNAILYLNAGKKASTAKSDWNNTLDEVVVNKGFTYEVSGAKVSKENEKGSWSSRRMNINIAPPNGIKGYIYLHFTNPNASKTSGIVSLEGRELAIGEIPATGKWIKVFMMREDTNDGKLNINVTAEGGASIEIDQLVVVPED
;
A
#
# COMPACT_ATOMS: atom_id res chain seq x y z
N MET A 1 -82.29 26.83 0.96
CA MET A 1 -81.32 27.75 1.59
C MET A 1 -80.44 27.12 2.71
N LYS A 2 -80.61 25.84 3.10
CA LYS A 2 -79.79 25.18 4.16
C LYS A 2 -78.61 24.31 3.66
N ARG A 3 -78.47 24.04 2.36
CA ARG A 3 -77.35 23.25 1.78
C ARG A 3 -76.10 24.05 1.39
N TYR A 4 -76.18 25.39 1.32
CA TYR A 4 -75.05 26.26 0.93
C TYR A 4 -74.13 26.65 2.10
N PHE A 5 -74.57 26.48 3.36
CA PHE A 5 -73.79 26.85 4.54
C PHE A 5 -72.85 25.75 5.04
N HIS A 6 -73.12 24.47 4.78
CA HIS A 6 -72.28 23.36 5.25
C HIS A 6 -71.04 23.11 4.36
N ILE A 7 -71.11 23.45 3.06
CA ILE A 7 -69.97 23.28 2.14
C ILE A 7 -68.90 24.37 2.36
N LYS A 8 -69.29 25.61 2.71
CA LYS A 8 -68.34 26.67 3.07
C LYS A 8 -67.65 26.41 4.42
N GLY A 9 -68.36 25.86 5.41
CA GLY A 9 -67.78 25.50 6.71
C GLY A 9 -66.75 24.36 6.61
N PHE A 10 -67.02 23.35 5.79
CA PHE A 10 -66.12 22.20 5.60
C PHE A 10 -64.88 22.55 4.74
N LEU A 11 -65.03 23.43 3.73
CA LEU A 11 -63.89 23.94 2.97
C LEU A 11 -62.99 24.87 3.81
N ILE A 12 -63.57 25.72 4.67
CA ILE A 12 -62.79 26.59 5.57
C ILE A 12 -62.07 25.77 6.65
N PHE A 13 -62.69 24.69 7.14
CA PHE A 13 -62.07 23.78 8.11
C PHE A 13 -60.94 22.94 7.48
N ILE A 14 -61.08 22.48 6.24
CA ILE A 14 -60.01 21.80 5.49
C ILE A 14 -58.88 22.77 5.12
N ILE A 15 -59.18 24.03 4.77
CA ILE A 15 -58.17 25.06 4.54
C ILE A 15 -57.45 25.42 5.85
N PHE A 16 -58.13 25.43 7.01
CA PHE A 16 -57.49 25.59 8.32
C PHE A 16 -56.64 24.38 8.73
N ILE A 17 -57.03 23.16 8.37
CA ILE A 17 -56.24 21.95 8.61
C ILE A 17 -55.01 21.91 7.68
N PHE A 18 -55.11 22.34 6.42
CA PHE A 18 -53.95 22.47 5.51
C PHE A 18 -53.05 23.69 5.83
N LEU A 19 -53.58 24.75 6.44
CA LEU A 19 -52.79 25.89 6.94
C LEU A 19 -52.06 25.58 8.26
N HIS A 20 -52.59 24.66 9.08
CA HIS A 20 -51.92 24.23 10.32
C HIS A 20 -50.97 23.03 10.15
N LEU A 21 -50.96 22.37 8.99
CA LEU A 21 -50.05 21.26 8.69
C LEU A 21 -48.67 21.68 8.12
N ASN A 22 -48.40 22.98 7.96
CA ASN A 22 -47.12 23.48 7.44
C ASN A 22 -46.38 24.48 8.34
N SER A 23 -46.74 24.61 9.62
CA SER A 23 -46.00 25.49 10.56
C SER A 23 -45.00 24.75 11.45
N SER A 24 -44.42 23.65 10.97
CA SER A 24 -43.09 23.28 11.46
C SER A 24 -42.16 24.41 11.05
N ALA A 25 -41.62 25.17 12.01
CA ALA A 25 -40.69 26.26 11.71
C ALA A 25 -39.48 25.65 10.97
N GLN A 26 -39.43 25.80 9.65
CA GLN A 26 -38.34 25.29 8.84
C GLN A 26 -37.03 25.92 9.35
N HIS A 27 -36.14 25.11 9.93
CA HIS A 27 -34.86 25.55 10.48
C HIS A 27 -33.71 25.47 9.47
N ILE A 28 -33.90 24.70 8.39
CA ILE A 28 -32.90 24.42 7.36
C ILE A 28 -33.49 24.69 5.98
N ILE A 29 -32.75 25.38 5.11
CA ILE A 29 -33.08 25.57 3.69
C ILE A 29 -31.93 24.97 2.88
N SER A 30 -32.21 23.92 2.09
CA SER A 30 -31.23 23.37 1.16
C SER A 30 -30.94 24.34 0.02
N LEU A 31 -29.66 24.47 -0.32
CA LEU A 31 -29.18 25.23 -1.47
C LEU A 31 -28.63 24.33 -2.58
N ALA A 32 -28.87 23.00 -2.53
CA ALA A 32 -28.59 22.11 -3.63
C ALA A 32 -29.34 22.55 -4.91
N GLY A 33 -28.83 22.17 -6.08
CA GLY A 33 -29.40 22.57 -7.36
C GLY A 33 -28.41 23.34 -8.24
N LYS A 34 -28.96 24.05 -9.21
CA LYS A 34 -28.21 24.90 -10.13
C LYS A 34 -27.69 26.16 -9.42
N TRP A 35 -26.46 26.54 -9.75
CA TRP A 35 -25.77 27.77 -9.35
C TRP A 35 -25.25 28.49 -10.61
N SER A 36 -25.18 29.81 -10.57
CA SER A 36 -24.42 30.58 -11.56
C SER A 36 -22.93 30.47 -11.21
N PHE A 37 -22.05 30.47 -12.20
CA PHE A 37 -20.68 30.00 -12.01
C PHE A 37 -19.69 30.65 -12.96
N GLU A 38 -18.45 30.89 -12.50
CA GLU A 38 -17.29 31.26 -13.32
C GLU A 38 -15.99 30.70 -12.71
N LEU A 39 -15.08 30.20 -13.56
CA LEU A 39 -13.68 29.93 -13.19
C LEU A 39 -12.91 31.25 -13.17
N ASP A 40 -11.93 31.37 -12.27
CA ASP A 40 -11.08 32.56 -12.11
C ASP A 40 -9.57 32.17 -12.19
N PRO A 41 -9.10 31.69 -13.36
CA PRO A 41 -7.73 31.16 -13.50
C PRO A 41 -6.64 32.22 -13.22
N ASP A 42 -6.97 33.49 -13.43
CA ASP A 42 -6.04 34.63 -13.26
C ASP A 42 -6.23 35.33 -11.90
N SER A 43 -7.08 34.80 -11.01
CA SER A 43 -7.39 35.38 -9.70
C SER A 43 -7.82 36.86 -9.75
N LEU A 44 -8.57 37.24 -10.79
CA LEU A 44 -9.05 38.59 -11.04
C LEU A 44 -10.34 38.91 -10.26
N GLY A 45 -11.09 37.89 -9.83
CA GLY A 45 -12.40 38.05 -9.24
C GLY A 45 -12.41 38.91 -7.98
N TYR A 46 -11.35 38.83 -7.16
CA TYR A 46 -11.17 39.71 -6.01
C TYR A 46 -10.96 41.16 -6.42
N LYS A 47 -10.09 41.41 -7.41
CA LYS A 47 -9.75 42.76 -7.89
C LYS A 47 -10.91 43.42 -8.63
N GLN A 48 -11.68 42.64 -9.37
CA GLN A 48 -12.82 43.10 -10.17
C GLN A 48 -14.16 42.98 -9.44
N ASN A 49 -14.15 42.58 -8.17
CA ASN A 49 -15.32 42.42 -7.32
C ASN A 49 -16.44 41.57 -7.95
N TRP A 50 -16.09 40.38 -8.42
CA TRP A 50 -17.04 39.45 -9.07
C TRP A 50 -18.21 39.05 -8.17
N SER A 51 -18.11 39.25 -6.85
CA SER A 51 -19.23 39.11 -5.92
C SER A 51 -20.47 39.95 -6.29
N LYS A 52 -20.28 41.07 -7.01
CA LYS A 52 -21.33 41.98 -7.51
C LYS A 52 -21.65 41.79 -8.98
N LYS A 53 -20.87 40.99 -9.70
CA LYS A 53 -21.07 40.68 -11.12
C LYS A 53 -22.13 39.57 -11.25
N VAL A 54 -22.83 39.55 -12.38
CA VAL A 54 -23.64 38.40 -12.79
C VAL A 54 -22.76 37.36 -13.47
N LEU A 55 -22.66 36.17 -12.87
CA LEU A 55 -21.87 35.07 -13.42
C LEU A 55 -22.63 34.41 -14.59
N GLN A 56 -21.93 34.12 -15.68
CA GLN A 56 -22.58 33.73 -16.95
C GLN A 56 -22.80 32.22 -17.12
N LYS A 57 -21.90 31.39 -16.58
CA LYS A 57 -22.03 29.93 -16.71
C LYS A 57 -22.91 29.39 -15.58
N SER A 58 -23.18 28.09 -15.63
CA SER A 58 -23.92 27.43 -14.56
C SER A 58 -23.30 26.09 -14.20
N ILE A 59 -23.43 25.71 -12.93
CA ILE A 59 -22.96 24.43 -12.41
C ILE A 59 -24.00 23.84 -11.46
N GLN A 60 -24.03 22.51 -11.36
CA GLN A 60 -24.85 21.81 -10.39
C GLN A 60 -24.03 21.60 -9.11
N LEU A 61 -24.56 22.01 -7.97
CA LEU A 61 -23.98 21.70 -6.65
C LEU A 61 -24.99 20.95 -5.77
N PRO A 62 -24.56 20.03 -4.91
CA PRO A 62 -23.16 19.62 -4.71
C PRO A 62 -22.55 18.91 -5.92
N GLY A 63 -21.24 19.09 -6.09
CA GLY A 63 -20.47 18.59 -7.22
C GLY A 63 -19.19 19.41 -7.43
N THR A 64 -18.43 19.02 -8.45
CA THR A 64 -17.14 19.60 -8.79
C THR A 64 -17.09 20.16 -10.21
N THR A 65 -16.10 21.02 -10.45
CA THR A 65 -15.78 21.54 -11.77
C THR A 65 -15.45 20.42 -12.78
N ASP A 66 -14.77 19.36 -12.35
CA ASP A 66 -14.47 18.18 -13.18
C ASP A 66 -15.71 17.45 -13.65
N GLU A 67 -16.63 17.14 -12.73
CA GLU A 67 -17.91 16.48 -13.03
C GLU A 67 -18.76 17.34 -13.99
N ALA A 68 -18.65 18.67 -13.89
CA ALA A 68 -19.35 19.60 -14.75
C ALA A 68 -18.66 19.86 -16.11
N GLY A 69 -17.48 19.27 -16.36
CA GLY A 69 -16.75 19.45 -17.61
C GLY A 69 -15.96 20.76 -17.72
N TYR A 70 -15.68 21.43 -16.59
CA TYR A 70 -14.95 22.68 -16.55
C TYR A 70 -13.49 22.47 -16.14
N GLY A 71 -12.57 23.17 -16.82
CA GLY A 71 -11.12 23.07 -16.62
C GLY A 71 -10.39 22.73 -17.91
N THR A 72 -9.08 22.48 -17.80
CA THR A 72 -8.26 22.05 -18.93
C THR A 72 -8.50 20.58 -19.22
N VAL A 73 -8.93 20.24 -20.43
CA VAL A 73 -9.06 18.84 -20.88
C VAL A 73 -7.67 18.22 -20.97
N THR A 74 -7.45 17.12 -20.26
CA THR A 74 -6.16 16.43 -20.27
C THR A 74 -6.04 15.49 -21.48
N LYS A 75 -4.82 15.31 -21.98
CA LYS A 75 -4.45 14.33 -23.01
C LYS A 75 -3.29 13.46 -22.50
N GLY A 76 -3.31 12.16 -22.78
CA GLY A 76 -2.30 11.22 -22.29
C GLY A 76 -2.43 10.91 -20.80
N SER A 77 -1.51 10.09 -20.29
CA SER A 77 -1.45 9.70 -18.88
C SER A 77 -0.60 10.67 -18.06
N ASP A 78 -1.07 10.98 -16.86
CA ASP A 78 -0.19 11.46 -15.79
C ASP A 78 0.73 10.32 -15.33
N TYR A 79 1.93 10.67 -14.86
CA TYR A 79 2.89 9.70 -14.36
C TYR A 79 2.49 9.20 -12.98
N GLY A 80 2.33 7.88 -12.83
CA GLY A 80 2.22 7.27 -11.51
C GLY A 80 0.87 7.44 -10.81
N ILE A 81 -0.14 7.99 -11.50
CA ILE A 81 -1.48 8.27 -10.97
C ILE A 81 -2.57 8.09 -12.05
N LEU A 82 -3.82 7.89 -11.62
CA LEU A 82 -4.96 8.06 -12.52
C LEU A 82 -5.08 9.51 -13.02
N THR A 83 -5.51 9.66 -14.28
CA THR A 83 -5.57 10.97 -14.93
C THR A 83 -6.95 11.59 -14.81
N ARG A 84 -7.06 12.80 -14.24
CA ARG A 84 -8.32 13.56 -14.26
C ARG A 84 -8.69 13.96 -15.69
N ALA A 85 -9.97 13.81 -16.06
CA ALA A 85 -10.46 14.20 -17.38
C ALA A 85 -10.36 15.71 -17.64
N HIS A 86 -10.66 16.52 -16.62
CA HIS A 86 -10.51 17.98 -16.62
C HIS A 86 -9.65 18.38 -15.42
N LYS A 87 -8.78 19.38 -15.55
CA LYS A 87 -7.96 19.88 -14.45
C LYS A 87 -8.19 21.36 -14.21
N TYR A 88 -8.47 21.71 -12.97
CA TYR A 88 -8.56 23.10 -12.52
C TYR A 88 -8.09 23.23 -11.06
N VAL A 89 -7.12 24.12 -10.84
CA VAL A 89 -6.64 24.55 -9.52
C VAL A 89 -6.59 26.08 -9.53
N GLY A 90 -7.23 26.69 -8.55
CA GLY A 90 -7.38 28.14 -8.41
C GLY A 90 -8.79 28.52 -7.92
N PRO A 91 -9.07 29.82 -7.77
CA PRO A 91 -10.37 30.29 -7.29
C PRO A 91 -11.50 30.02 -8.30
N ALA A 92 -12.69 29.68 -7.82
CA ALA A 92 -13.90 29.59 -8.65
C ALA A 92 -15.09 30.20 -7.90
N TRP A 93 -15.94 30.90 -8.64
CA TRP A 93 -17.03 31.70 -8.09
C TRP A 93 -18.38 31.05 -8.38
N TYR A 94 -19.22 30.96 -7.35
CA TYR A 94 -20.54 30.33 -7.36
C TYR A 94 -21.56 31.32 -6.81
N GLN A 95 -22.65 31.56 -7.52
CA GLN A 95 -23.67 32.55 -7.13
C GLN A 95 -25.09 31.96 -7.20
N LYS A 96 -25.88 32.20 -6.15
CA LYS A 96 -27.28 31.78 -6.07
C LYS A 96 -28.14 32.83 -5.39
N LYS A 97 -29.30 33.08 -5.99
CA LYS A 97 -30.37 33.83 -5.34
C LYS A 97 -31.08 32.91 -4.35
N ILE A 98 -31.24 33.41 -3.14
CA ILE A 98 -31.94 32.74 -2.05
C ILE A 98 -33.11 33.59 -1.60
N THR A 99 -34.13 32.98 -0.99
CA THR A 99 -35.25 33.70 -0.40
C THR A 99 -35.29 33.39 1.10
N ILE A 100 -35.10 34.43 1.93
CA ILE A 100 -35.25 34.33 3.37
C ILE A 100 -36.75 34.47 3.71
N PRO A 101 -37.38 33.43 4.30
CA PRO A 101 -38.80 33.45 4.59
C PRO A 101 -39.13 34.45 5.71
N ALA A 102 -40.38 34.88 5.80
CA ALA A 102 -40.83 35.83 6.82
C ALA A 102 -40.50 35.38 8.26
N ALA A 103 -40.52 34.08 8.53
CA ALA A 103 -40.20 33.51 9.85
C ALA A 103 -38.72 33.67 10.25
N TRP A 104 -37.84 33.98 9.30
CA TRP A 104 -36.40 34.18 9.50
C TRP A 104 -36.03 35.67 9.49
N ASN A 105 -37.00 36.58 9.36
CA ASN A 105 -36.73 38.01 9.30
C ASN A 105 -35.90 38.48 10.49
N ASN A 106 -34.73 39.06 10.21
CA ASN A 106 -33.76 39.54 11.20
C ASN A 106 -33.24 38.46 12.17
N LYS A 107 -33.37 37.17 11.82
CA LYS A 107 -32.74 36.06 12.54
C LYS A 107 -31.32 35.85 12.06
N LYS A 108 -30.48 35.25 12.91
CA LYS A 108 -29.14 34.86 12.52
C LYS A 108 -29.22 33.69 11.53
N VAL A 109 -28.41 33.74 10.50
CA VAL A 109 -28.33 32.70 9.46
C VAL A 109 -26.88 32.24 9.32
N ASN A 110 -26.68 30.93 9.33
CA ASN A 110 -25.40 30.31 9.01
C ASN A 110 -25.51 29.57 7.67
N LEU A 111 -24.44 29.60 6.87
CA LEU A 111 -24.28 28.75 5.70
C LEU A 111 -23.37 27.58 6.07
N PHE A 112 -23.92 26.37 5.93
CA PHE A 112 -23.22 25.10 6.13
C PHE A 112 -22.81 24.54 4.78
N LEU A 113 -21.50 24.31 4.58
CA LEU A 113 -20.93 23.62 3.44
C LEU A 113 -20.25 22.35 3.97
N GLU A 114 -20.78 21.17 3.63
CA GLU A 114 -20.35 19.91 4.23
C GLU A 114 -18.87 19.60 3.96
N ARG A 115 -18.42 19.82 2.72
CA ARG A 115 -17.02 19.60 2.37
C ARG A 115 -16.57 20.52 1.24
N VAL A 116 -15.44 21.17 1.46
CA VAL A 116 -14.79 22.11 0.54
C VAL A 116 -13.30 21.79 0.51
N LEU A 117 -12.68 21.91 -0.66
CA LEU A 117 -11.23 21.90 -0.84
C LEU A 117 -10.84 23.24 -1.48
N TRP A 118 -10.07 24.14 -0.85
CA TRP A 118 -9.71 24.19 0.56
C TRP A 118 -10.34 25.43 1.21
N GLU A 119 -10.08 26.64 0.72
CA GLU A 119 -10.66 27.86 1.29
C GLU A 119 -12.04 28.15 0.68
N SER A 120 -12.99 28.64 1.48
CA SER A 120 -14.18 29.33 0.97
C SER A 120 -14.36 30.71 1.57
N LYS A 121 -14.69 31.68 0.71
CA LYS A 121 -15.12 33.03 1.08
C LYS A 121 -16.55 33.26 0.65
N VAL A 122 -17.35 33.85 1.55
CA VAL A 122 -18.78 34.03 1.35
C VAL A 122 -19.15 35.50 1.36
N TYR A 123 -19.96 35.88 0.39
CA TYR A 123 -20.49 37.22 0.20
C TYR A 123 -22.01 37.17 0.22
N VAL A 124 -22.63 38.15 0.89
CA VAL A 124 -24.08 38.39 0.85
C VAL A 124 -24.30 39.75 0.22
N ASP A 125 -25.09 39.79 -0.85
CA ASP A 125 -25.40 41.00 -1.63
C ASP A 125 -24.15 41.81 -2.01
N GLY A 126 -23.08 41.09 -2.38
CA GLY A 126 -21.81 41.66 -2.83
C GLY A 126 -20.89 42.19 -1.71
N ARG A 127 -21.17 41.87 -0.44
CA ARG A 127 -20.31 42.17 0.71
C ARG A 127 -19.76 40.89 1.32
N GLU A 128 -18.44 40.82 1.52
CA GLU A 128 -17.81 39.69 2.23
C GLU A 128 -18.27 39.65 3.68
N VAL A 129 -18.66 38.45 4.14
CA VAL A 129 -19.12 38.23 5.52
C VAL A 129 -18.28 37.19 6.27
N SER A 130 -17.59 36.29 5.56
CA SER A 130 -16.82 35.21 6.19
C SER A 130 -15.81 34.56 5.24
N ALA A 131 -14.68 34.10 5.78
CA ALA A 131 -13.65 33.32 5.11
C ALA A 131 -13.21 32.17 6.02
N LEU A 132 -13.11 30.94 5.50
CA LEU A 132 -12.75 29.73 6.26
C LEU A 132 -11.86 28.81 5.42
N SER A 133 -10.92 28.12 6.08
CA SER A 133 -10.01 27.13 5.47
C SER A 133 -9.75 25.87 6.33
N PRO A 134 -10.73 25.26 7.04
CA PRO A 134 -10.55 23.87 7.44
C PRO A 134 -10.38 22.96 6.23
N LEU A 135 -9.81 21.76 6.42
CA LEU A 135 -9.60 20.80 5.33
C LEU A 135 -10.55 19.59 5.46
N TYR A 136 -10.86 19.17 6.69
CA TYR A 136 -11.59 17.91 6.95
C TYR A 136 -12.96 18.06 7.60
N ILE A 137 -13.28 19.25 8.11
CA ILE A 137 -14.58 19.53 8.72
C ILE A 137 -15.42 20.47 7.85
N ALA A 138 -16.73 20.44 8.05
CA ALA A 138 -17.65 21.33 7.36
C ALA A 138 -17.35 22.81 7.64
N HIS A 139 -17.53 23.65 6.61
CA HIS A 139 -17.41 25.10 6.75
C HIS A 139 -18.73 25.67 7.25
N GLN A 140 -18.70 26.36 8.40
CA GLN A 140 -19.87 27.03 8.98
C GLN A 140 -19.69 28.54 8.96
N HIS A 141 -20.18 29.18 7.90
CA HIS A 141 -20.09 30.63 7.73
C HIS A 141 -21.25 31.35 8.41
N ALA A 142 -20.97 32.24 9.36
CA ALA A 142 -21.98 33.14 9.92
C ALA A 142 -22.30 34.26 8.91
N LEU A 143 -23.52 34.28 8.38
CA LEU A 143 -23.96 35.30 7.41
C LEU A 143 -24.48 36.58 8.09
N GLY A 144 -24.64 36.55 9.42
CA GLY A 144 -25.25 37.62 10.19
C GLY A 144 -26.78 37.53 10.22
N ARG A 145 -27.46 38.67 10.40
CA ARG A 145 -28.92 38.76 10.40
C ARG A 145 -29.41 39.21 9.02
N LEU A 146 -30.26 38.40 8.40
CA LEU A 146 -30.80 38.69 7.08
C LEU A 146 -32.26 39.13 7.16
N SER A 147 -32.63 40.13 6.37
CA SER A 147 -34.03 40.54 6.21
C SER A 147 -34.82 39.47 5.47
N LYS A 148 -36.14 39.44 5.62
CA LYS A 148 -37.01 38.65 4.74
C LYS A 148 -36.87 39.16 3.29
N GLY A 149 -36.97 38.24 2.33
CA GLY A 149 -36.91 38.57 0.90
C GLY A 149 -35.75 37.91 0.18
N VAL A 150 -35.46 38.40 -1.03
CA VAL A 150 -34.43 37.82 -1.91
C VAL A 150 -33.07 38.40 -1.57
N HIS A 151 -32.09 37.52 -1.40
CA HIS A 151 -30.68 37.86 -1.23
C HIS A 151 -29.83 37.09 -2.25
N THR A 152 -28.66 37.60 -2.57
CA THR A 152 -27.68 36.90 -3.39
C THR A 152 -26.53 36.40 -2.51
N ILE A 153 -26.31 35.10 -2.51
CA ILE A 153 -25.10 34.50 -1.95
C ILE A 153 -24.12 34.26 -3.08
N THR A 154 -22.89 34.74 -2.88
CA THR A 154 -21.74 34.40 -3.72
C THR A 154 -20.70 33.69 -2.86
N ILE A 155 -20.15 32.58 -3.36
CA ILE A 155 -19.08 31.80 -2.72
C ILE A 155 -17.90 31.78 -3.68
N CYS A 156 -16.70 32.14 -3.19
CA CYS A 156 -15.44 31.86 -3.87
C CYS A 156 -14.78 30.66 -3.19
N VAL A 157 -14.58 29.57 -3.91
CA VAL A 157 -13.82 28.40 -3.43
C VAL A 157 -12.44 28.43 -4.06
N ASN A 158 -11.39 28.43 -3.23
CA ASN A 158 -10.00 28.32 -3.67
C ASN A 158 -9.39 26.98 -3.22
N ASN A 159 -9.05 26.13 -4.17
CA ASN A 159 -8.37 24.85 -3.96
C ASN A 159 -6.85 24.93 -4.16
N ASP A 160 -6.25 26.12 -4.16
CA ASP A 160 -4.80 26.26 -4.01
C ASP A 160 -4.29 25.65 -2.69
N MET A 161 -2.98 25.42 -2.62
CA MET A 161 -2.32 24.99 -1.39
C MET A 161 -2.24 26.16 -0.40
N VAL A 162 -3.32 26.40 0.35
CA VAL A 162 -3.49 27.52 1.30
C VAL A 162 -2.44 27.50 2.42
N HIS A 163 -2.11 26.31 2.91
CA HIS A 163 -1.05 26.08 3.88
C HIS A 163 0.00 25.15 3.27
N ASN A 164 1.29 25.41 3.49
CA ASN A 164 2.37 24.61 2.90
C ASN A 164 2.52 23.26 3.61
N ILE A 165 1.63 22.32 3.28
CA ILE A 165 1.63 20.93 3.75
C ILE A 165 2.14 19.95 2.69
N GLY A 166 2.54 20.43 1.51
CA GLY A 166 2.86 19.60 0.36
C GLY A 166 1.63 19.06 -0.37
N ASP A 167 1.85 18.31 -1.44
CA ASP A 167 0.81 17.79 -2.34
C ASP A 167 0.86 16.26 -2.54
N LYS A 168 1.57 15.54 -1.67
CA LYS A 168 1.65 14.07 -1.68
C LYS A 168 0.80 13.40 -0.59
N GLY A 169 0.44 14.13 0.46
CA GLY A 169 -0.45 13.66 1.52
C GLY A 169 -1.88 13.51 1.03
N HIS A 170 -2.59 12.45 1.43
CA HIS A 170 -3.88 12.10 0.85
C HIS A 170 -4.97 13.13 1.13
N GLY A 171 -4.83 13.99 2.15
CA GLY A 171 -5.71 15.12 2.40
C GLY A 171 -5.74 16.19 1.32
N TYR A 172 -4.65 16.35 0.56
CA TYR A 172 -4.52 17.32 -0.54
C TYR A 172 -3.50 16.77 -1.55
N SER A 173 -3.98 16.05 -2.58
CA SER A 173 -3.09 15.44 -3.58
C SER A 173 -3.81 15.02 -4.85
N GLU A 174 -3.11 15.10 -5.99
CA GLU A 174 -3.54 14.50 -7.26
C GLU A 174 -3.49 12.95 -7.25
N TYR A 175 -2.84 12.33 -6.27
CA TYR A 175 -2.54 10.89 -6.28
C TYR A 175 -3.76 10.01 -6.03
N THR A 176 -4.72 10.47 -5.23
CA THR A 176 -5.90 9.67 -4.87
C THR A 176 -7.19 10.48 -4.93
N GLN A 177 -7.39 11.41 -4.00
CA GLN A 177 -8.62 12.20 -3.93
C GLN A 177 -8.67 13.36 -4.92
N SER A 178 -7.67 13.56 -5.78
CA SER A 178 -7.52 14.73 -6.66
C SER A 178 -7.48 16.10 -5.95
N ILE A 179 -7.09 17.16 -6.66
CA ILE A 179 -7.23 18.55 -6.19
C ILE A 179 -8.47 19.17 -6.86
N TRP A 180 -9.66 18.74 -6.43
CA TRP A 180 -10.94 19.18 -6.98
C TRP A 180 -11.32 20.60 -6.51
N ASN A 181 -12.15 21.30 -7.30
CA ASN A 181 -12.79 22.56 -6.91
C ASN A 181 -14.31 22.39 -6.99
N GLY A 182 -15.02 22.81 -5.95
CA GLY A 182 -16.46 22.67 -5.82
C GLY A 182 -16.92 22.70 -4.36
N VAL A 183 -18.17 22.36 -4.14
CA VAL A 183 -18.71 22.07 -2.81
C VAL A 183 -19.43 20.73 -2.90
N VAL A 184 -19.02 19.75 -2.10
CA VAL A 184 -19.60 18.40 -2.12
C VAL A 184 -20.37 18.14 -0.83
N GLY A 185 -21.41 17.30 -0.90
CA GLY A 185 -22.31 17.05 0.22
C GLY A 185 -23.37 18.12 0.46
N ARG A 186 -23.84 18.26 1.71
CA ARG A 186 -24.89 19.23 2.08
C ARG A 186 -24.44 20.68 1.87
N ILE A 187 -25.36 21.48 1.33
CA ILE A 187 -25.23 22.93 1.18
C ILE A 187 -26.52 23.54 1.73
N GLU A 188 -26.46 24.20 2.87
CA GLU A 188 -27.65 24.54 3.64
C GLU A 188 -27.54 25.91 4.31
N LEU A 189 -28.66 26.65 4.34
CA LEU A 189 -28.84 27.73 5.29
C LEU A 189 -29.48 27.18 6.56
N GLN A 190 -28.97 27.62 7.71
CA GLN A 190 -29.43 27.20 9.02
C GLN A 190 -29.81 28.43 9.84
N LYS A 191 -31.06 28.48 10.30
CA LYS A 191 -31.54 29.52 11.21
C LYS A 191 -30.98 29.28 12.61
N GLN A 192 -30.36 30.31 13.18
CA GLN A 192 -29.90 30.31 14.56
C GLN A 192 -30.74 31.26 15.43
N GLU A 193 -31.23 30.75 16.55
CA GLU A 193 -31.91 31.56 17.56
C GLU A 193 -30.91 32.38 18.39
N ASP A 194 -31.37 33.48 19.01
CA ASP A 194 -30.50 34.38 19.78
C ASP A 194 -29.86 33.71 21.00
N VAL A 195 -30.56 32.73 21.58
CA VAL A 195 -30.04 31.82 22.58
C VAL A 195 -30.10 30.41 21.98
N ALA A 196 -28.94 29.79 21.78
CA ALA A 196 -28.84 28.51 21.10
C ALA A 196 -27.73 27.65 21.71
N ILE A 197 -27.92 26.33 21.63
CA ILE A 197 -26.85 25.36 21.86
C ILE A 197 -25.88 25.50 20.69
N HIS A 198 -24.61 25.78 20.99
CA HIS A 198 -23.56 25.89 19.98
C HIS A 198 -22.94 24.53 19.69
N THR A 199 -22.45 23.86 20.73
CA THR A 199 -21.87 22.52 20.67
C THR A 199 -22.15 21.77 21.97
N VAL A 200 -22.15 20.43 21.91
CA VAL A 200 -22.23 19.59 23.10
C VAL A 200 -21.21 18.47 22.99
N LYS A 201 -20.36 18.34 24.01
CA LYS A 201 -19.47 17.18 24.16
C LYS A 201 -20.12 16.15 25.07
N THR A 202 -20.06 14.89 24.68
CA THR A 202 -20.60 13.78 25.45
C THR A 202 -19.49 12.94 26.05
N TYR A 203 -19.63 12.59 27.32
CA TYR A 203 -18.74 11.70 28.05
C TYR A 203 -19.56 10.54 28.65
N PRO A 204 -19.87 9.51 27.84
CA PRO A 204 -20.52 8.30 28.34
C PRO A 204 -19.54 7.52 29.23
N ASP A 205 -19.95 7.16 30.43
CA ASP A 205 -19.16 6.35 31.36
C ASP A 205 -19.88 5.01 31.60
N LEU A 206 -19.28 3.94 31.08
CA LEU A 206 -19.82 2.60 31.18
C LEU A 206 -19.78 2.07 32.63
N SER A 207 -18.73 2.40 33.38
CA SER A 207 -18.53 1.93 34.75
C SER A 207 -19.47 2.63 35.73
N ALA A 208 -19.55 3.96 35.63
CA ALA A 208 -20.43 4.78 36.45
C ALA A 208 -21.90 4.70 36.00
N LYS A 209 -22.17 4.14 34.81
CA LYS A 209 -23.49 4.12 34.17
C LYS A 209 -24.10 5.52 34.15
N SER A 210 -23.33 6.47 33.64
CA SER A 210 -23.70 7.88 33.58
C SER A 210 -23.29 8.51 32.26
N LEU A 211 -23.91 9.63 31.92
CA LEU A 211 -23.58 10.43 30.75
C LEU A 211 -23.43 11.88 31.19
N ARG A 212 -22.22 12.43 31.07
CA ARG A 212 -21.99 13.87 31.22
C ARG A 212 -22.10 14.56 29.86
N LEU A 213 -22.86 15.63 29.82
CA LEU A 213 -23.00 16.55 28.70
C LEU A 213 -22.33 17.88 29.08
N GLU A 214 -21.34 18.30 28.31
CA GLU A 214 -20.76 19.64 28.39
C GLU A 214 -21.32 20.46 27.24
N ALA A 215 -22.32 21.30 27.52
CA ALA A 215 -23.00 22.11 26.52
C ALA A 215 -22.42 23.54 26.49
N LEU A 216 -21.91 23.96 25.33
CA LEU A 216 -21.60 25.37 25.09
C LEU A 216 -22.86 26.07 24.58
N ILE A 217 -23.39 27.00 25.37
CA ILE A 217 -24.58 27.77 25.02
C ILE A 217 -24.14 29.18 24.66
N ASN A 218 -24.61 29.68 23.52
CA ASN A 218 -24.42 31.06 23.11
C ASN A 218 -25.69 31.86 23.40
N ASN A 219 -25.58 32.92 24.20
CA ASN A 219 -26.62 33.91 24.42
C ASN A 219 -26.19 35.24 23.80
N SER A 220 -26.76 35.55 22.65
CA SER A 220 -26.47 36.77 21.89
C SER A 220 -27.21 38.01 22.41
N LEU A 221 -28.03 37.86 23.45
CA LEU A 221 -28.74 38.97 24.08
C LEU A 221 -27.83 39.64 25.11
N GLN A 222 -27.93 40.96 25.22
CA GLN A 222 -27.20 41.76 26.23
C GLN A 222 -27.83 41.67 27.62
N LYS A 223 -28.44 40.52 27.95
CA LYS A 223 -29.05 40.25 29.26
C LYS A 223 -28.92 38.78 29.64
N LYS A 224 -28.94 38.51 30.94
CA LYS A 224 -29.02 37.15 31.47
C LYS A 224 -30.36 36.52 31.10
N MET A 225 -30.35 35.24 30.73
CA MET A 225 -31.54 34.49 30.38
C MET A 225 -31.64 33.23 31.25
N PRO A 226 -32.67 33.07 32.08
CA PRO A 226 -32.94 31.79 32.73
C PRO A 226 -33.36 30.77 31.66
N LEU A 227 -32.84 29.55 31.73
CA LEU A 227 -33.12 28.46 30.79
C LEU A 227 -33.38 27.16 31.58
N ILE A 228 -34.23 26.30 31.03
CA ILE A 228 -34.34 24.91 31.48
C ILE A 228 -33.73 24.04 30.39
N LEU A 229 -32.60 23.39 30.70
CA LEU A 229 -32.02 22.37 29.83
C LEU A 229 -32.73 21.05 30.10
N THR A 230 -33.22 20.39 29.06
CA THR A 230 -33.80 19.04 29.13
C THR A 230 -32.97 18.10 28.27
N ALA A 231 -32.27 17.17 28.90
CA ALA A 231 -31.54 16.12 28.22
C ALA A 231 -32.34 14.81 28.24
N THR A 232 -32.43 14.13 27.10
CA THR A 232 -33.09 12.83 26.97
C THR A 232 -32.15 11.84 26.29
N LEU A 233 -31.93 10.68 26.92
CA LEU A 233 -31.20 9.56 26.37
C LEU A 233 -32.18 8.46 25.97
N LYS A 234 -32.07 7.96 24.74
CA LYS A 234 -32.86 6.86 24.20
C LYS A 234 -31.96 5.77 23.64
N ASP A 235 -32.39 4.53 23.78
CA ASP A 235 -31.80 3.43 23.02
C ASP A 235 -32.09 3.63 21.52
N GLN A 236 -31.05 3.65 20.68
CA GLN A 236 -31.19 3.99 19.25
C GLN A 236 -32.03 2.95 18.50
N LYS A 237 -31.91 1.67 18.87
CA LYS A 237 -32.54 0.55 18.18
C LYS A 237 -34.02 0.43 18.50
N THR A 238 -34.38 0.60 19.77
CA THR A 238 -35.75 0.40 20.27
C THR A 238 -36.53 1.71 20.41
N GLY A 239 -35.86 2.86 20.42
CA GLY A 239 -36.46 4.17 20.67
C GLY A 239 -36.87 4.40 22.14
N LYS A 240 -36.63 3.43 23.03
CA LYS A 240 -37.01 3.49 24.44
C LYS A 240 -36.23 4.60 25.15
N VAL A 241 -36.95 5.49 25.84
CA VAL A 241 -36.34 6.49 26.73
C VAL A 241 -35.73 5.78 27.94
N ILE A 242 -34.43 5.99 28.12
CA ILE A 242 -33.67 5.46 29.26
C ILE A 242 -33.72 6.46 30.41
N ARG A 243 -33.48 7.73 30.12
CA ARG A 243 -33.42 8.79 31.11
C ARG A 243 -33.79 10.12 30.48
N THR A 244 -34.56 10.91 31.21
CA THR A 244 -34.72 12.34 30.97
C THR A 244 -34.29 13.08 32.24
N GLN A 245 -33.45 14.09 32.08
CA GLN A 245 -32.99 14.95 33.16
C GLN A 245 -33.27 16.40 32.80
N GLN A 246 -33.59 17.22 33.79
CA GLN A 246 -33.73 18.67 33.64
C GLN A 246 -32.76 19.40 34.55
N GLN A 247 -32.29 20.56 34.10
CA GLN A 247 -31.42 21.44 34.86
C GLN A 247 -31.75 22.89 34.56
N GLN A 248 -31.94 23.68 35.61
CA GLN A 248 -32.08 25.13 35.49
C GLN A 248 -30.70 25.77 35.41
N VAL A 249 -30.51 26.65 34.44
CA VAL A 249 -29.26 27.41 34.27
C VAL A 249 -29.57 28.86 33.94
N VAL A 250 -28.60 29.75 34.17
CA VAL A 250 -28.70 31.15 33.75
C VAL A 250 -27.63 31.41 32.69
N ALA A 251 -28.07 31.59 31.43
CA ALA A 251 -27.23 31.96 30.31
C ALA A 251 -26.80 33.42 30.41
N LYS A 252 -25.51 33.66 30.66
CA LYS A 252 -24.91 35.00 30.62
C LYS A 252 -24.74 35.45 29.16
N PRO A 253 -24.71 36.76 28.87
CA PRO A 253 -24.34 37.25 27.54
C PRO A 253 -23.02 36.63 27.06
N GLY A 254 -22.96 36.24 25.79
CA GLY A 254 -21.83 35.53 25.19
C GLY A 254 -21.94 34.01 25.26
N GLN A 255 -20.80 33.33 25.11
CA GLN A 255 -20.71 31.87 25.20
C GLN A 255 -20.32 31.43 26.61
N ALA A 256 -21.01 30.41 27.14
CA ALA A 256 -20.68 29.80 28.43
C ALA A 256 -20.92 28.29 28.39
N LYS A 257 -20.10 27.56 29.16
CA LYS A 257 -20.20 26.10 29.32
C LYS A 257 -21.17 25.75 30.45
N TYR A 258 -21.95 24.71 30.26
CA TYR A 258 -22.87 24.15 31.24
C TYR A 258 -22.74 22.63 31.26
N ASP A 259 -22.41 22.10 32.44
CA ASP A 259 -22.37 20.66 32.67
C ASP A 259 -23.74 20.14 33.13
N MET A 260 -24.13 19.00 32.56
CA MET A 260 -25.32 18.26 32.93
C MET A 260 -25.01 16.77 32.99
N VAL A 261 -25.41 16.09 34.05
CA VAL A 261 -25.14 14.65 34.23
C VAL A 261 -26.46 13.90 34.25
N LEU A 262 -26.55 12.84 33.44
CA LEU A 262 -27.60 11.83 33.50
C LEU A 262 -26.98 10.63 34.22
N ASP A 263 -27.39 10.39 35.45
CA ASP A 263 -26.91 9.31 36.30
C ASP A 263 -27.89 8.13 36.33
N GLN A 264 -27.46 7.05 37.01
CA GLN A 264 -28.27 5.86 37.29
C GLN A 264 -28.87 5.23 36.03
N LEU A 265 -28.11 5.23 34.92
CA LEU A 265 -28.58 4.70 33.65
C LEU A 265 -28.77 3.18 33.75
N LYS A 266 -30.00 2.71 33.53
CA LYS A 266 -30.35 1.28 33.55
C LYS A 266 -30.41 0.73 32.14
N GLY A 267 -29.85 -0.47 31.93
CA GLY A 267 -29.90 -1.16 30.63
C GLY A 267 -29.03 -0.54 29.54
N VAL A 268 -27.96 0.18 29.92
CA VAL A 268 -26.92 0.61 28.98
C VAL A 268 -25.95 -0.55 28.73
N ASN A 269 -25.68 -0.84 27.47
CA ASN A 269 -24.76 -1.86 26.98
C ASN A 269 -23.52 -1.19 26.41
N ALA A 270 -22.41 -1.92 26.44
CA ALA A 270 -21.15 -1.44 25.89
C ALA A 270 -21.20 -1.38 24.36
N TRP A 271 -20.40 -0.48 23.78
CA TRP A 271 -20.12 -0.39 22.36
C TRP A 271 -18.70 -0.95 22.09
N ASP A 272 -18.58 -1.89 21.16
CA ASP A 272 -17.31 -2.40 20.60
C ASP A 272 -17.51 -3.03 19.20
N GLU A 273 -16.47 -3.66 18.65
CA GLU A 273 -16.50 -4.27 17.31
C GLU A 273 -17.50 -5.42 17.13
N PHE A 274 -17.93 -6.06 18.23
CA PHE A 274 -18.83 -7.20 18.22
C PHE A 274 -20.25 -6.79 18.60
N ASP A 275 -20.38 -5.88 19.57
CA ASP A 275 -21.64 -5.39 20.11
C ASP A 275 -21.70 -3.85 20.00
N PRO A 276 -22.03 -3.28 18.82
CA PRO A 276 -22.04 -1.83 18.60
C PRO A 276 -23.33 -1.16 19.14
N ALA A 277 -23.54 -1.19 20.46
CA ALA A 277 -24.72 -0.58 21.09
C ALA A 277 -24.69 0.96 21.03
N LEU A 278 -25.72 1.56 20.43
CA LEU A 278 -25.82 3.01 20.21
C LEU A 278 -27.05 3.62 20.90
N TYR A 279 -26.92 4.89 21.29
CA TYR A 279 -27.93 5.65 21.99
C TYR A 279 -28.10 7.04 21.37
N GLN A 280 -29.34 7.49 21.21
CA GLN A 280 -29.64 8.86 20.82
C GLN A 280 -29.67 9.74 22.06
N VAL A 281 -28.89 10.81 22.07
CA VAL A 281 -29.01 11.89 23.06
C VAL A 281 -29.63 13.11 22.41
N ALA A 282 -30.56 13.76 23.11
CA ALA A 282 -31.14 15.03 22.71
C ALA A 282 -31.05 16.04 23.87
N LEU A 283 -30.53 17.23 23.60
CA LEU A 283 -30.50 18.36 24.53
C LEU A 283 -31.39 19.49 24.00
N GLN A 284 -32.37 19.90 24.79
CA GLN A 284 -33.32 20.95 24.42
C GLN A 284 -33.27 22.11 25.43
N ILE A 285 -33.33 23.34 24.93
CA ILE A 285 -33.58 24.54 25.74
C ILE A 285 -35.09 24.76 25.82
N LYS A 286 -35.67 24.75 27.02
CA LYS A 286 -37.07 25.10 27.29
C LYS A 286 -37.13 26.40 28.08
N ASN A 287 -37.64 27.47 27.46
CA ASN A 287 -38.13 28.69 28.12
C ASN A 287 -38.81 29.65 27.11
N GLY A 288 -39.87 29.22 26.42
CA GLY A 288 -40.52 30.02 25.36
C GLY A 288 -39.70 30.21 24.07
N ILE A 289 -38.47 29.69 24.02
CA ILE A 289 -37.61 29.64 22.83
C ILE A 289 -37.97 28.39 22.03
N SER A 290 -38.48 28.57 20.81
CA SER A 290 -38.74 27.46 19.87
C SER A 290 -37.48 27.13 19.07
N ALA A 291 -36.48 26.52 19.72
CA ALA A 291 -35.28 25.99 19.07
C ALA A 291 -35.40 24.47 18.86
N ALA A 292 -34.89 23.99 17.73
CA ALA A 292 -34.70 22.57 17.51
C ALA A 292 -33.75 22.00 18.59
N PRO A 293 -34.00 20.78 19.11
CA PRO A 293 -33.05 20.15 20.02
C PRO A 293 -31.73 19.86 19.31
N TRP A 294 -30.62 19.99 20.02
CA TRP A 294 -29.37 19.36 19.59
C TRP A 294 -29.50 17.86 19.78
N THR A 295 -29.13 17.07 18.78
CA THR A 295 -29.19 15.60 18.83
C THR A 295 -27.90 14.99 18.33
N ASP A 296 -27.49 13.89 18.95
CA ASP A 296 -26.32 13.12 18.56
C ASP A 296 -26.52 11.63 18.88
N VAL A 297 -25.66 10.79 18.32
CA VAL A 297 -25.63 9.35 18.57
C VAL A 297 -24.31 8.99 19.25
N ILE A 298 -24.40 8.31 20.38
CA ILE A 298 -23.26 7.97 21.24
C ILE A 298 -23.20 6.47 21.54
N GLY A 299 -22.03 5.98 21.92
CA GLY A 299 -21.82 4.62 22.44
C GLY A 299 -21.10 4.66 23.79
N PHE A 300 -21.42 3.72 24.68
CA PHE A 300 -20.74 3.59 25.97
C PHE A 300 -19.55 2.66 25.83
N ARG A 301 -18.34 3.17 26.00
CA ARG A 301 -17.12 2.36 25.92
C ARG A 301 -16.05 2.85 26.86
N LYS A 302 -15.11 1.99 27.17
CA LYS A 302 -13.88 2.32 27.91
C LYS A 302 -12.67 1.96 27.06
N LEU A 303 -11.70 2.87 26.97
CA LEU A 303 -10.41 2.64 26.32
C LEU A 303 -9.29 2.71 27.35
N SER A 304 -8.35 1.77 27.26
CA SER A 304 -7.10 1.78 28.02
C SER A 304 -6.04 0.94 27.31
N THR A 305 -4.83 0.94 27.84
CA THR A 305 -3.70 0.16 27.33
C THR A 305 -2.96 -0.54 28.46
N THR A 306 -2.27 -1.62 28.11
CA THR A 306 -1.15 -2.17 28.89
C THR A 306 0.17 -1.84 28.17
N ALA A 307 1.30 -2.38 28.65
CA ALA A 307 2.57 -2.25 27.94
C ALA A 307 2.55 -2.80 26.49
N HIS A 308 1.64 -3.75 26.19
CA HIS A 308 1.64 -4.45 24.90
C HIS A 308 0.27 -4.50 24.23
N LYS A 309 -0.83 -4.25 24.94
CA LYS A 309 -2.19 -4.50 24.47
C LYS A 309 -3.07 -3.26 24.53
N ILE A 310 -3.96 -3.15 23.54
CA ILE A 310 -5.07 -2.20 23.55
C ILE A 310 -6.27 -2.89 24.20
N LEU A 311 -6.96 -2.18 25.09
CA LEU A 311 -8.14 -2.68 25.78
C LEU A 311 -9.37 -1.85 25.38
N VAL A 312 -10.43 -2.55 24.99
CA VAL A 312 -11.78 -1.98 24.78
C VAL A 312 -12.71 -2.68 25.76
N ASN A 313 -13.37 -1.91 26.63
CA ASN A 313 -14.26 -2.44 27.67
C ASN A 313 -13.55 -3.48 28.57
N ASP A 314 -12.31 -3.18 28.96
CA ASP A 314 -11.43 -4.03 29.78
C ASP A 314 -11.06 -5.39 29.16
N LYS A 315 -11.29 -5.57 27.85
CA LYS A 315 -10.91 -6.77 27.09
C LYS A 315 -9.84 -6.44 26.05
N VAL A 316 -8.91 -7.37 25.82
CA VAL A 316 -7.87 -7.19 24.80
C VAL A 316 -8.50 -7.15 23.42
N SER A 317 -8.25 -6.06 22.69
CA SER A 317 -8.68 -5.86 21.31
C SER A 317 -7.47 -5.89 20.40
N TYR A 318 -7.33 -6.96 19.62
CA TYR A 318 -6.27 -7.06 18.62
C TYR A 318 -6.65 -6.27 17.37
N ILE A 319 -5.79 -5.34 16.96
CA ILE A 319 -6.08 -4.45 15.84
C ILE A 319 -5.84 -5.20 14.53
N ARG A 320 -6.90 -5.33 13.74
CA ARG A 320 -6.90 -5.92 12.40
C ARG A 320 -7.29 -4.82 11.43
N GLY A 321 -6.30 -4.06 11.01
CA GLY A 321 -6.50 -2.81 10.30
C GLY A 321 -6.23 -2.89 8.79
N ASN A 322 -6.91 -2.05 8.03
CA ASN A 322 -6.53 -1.69 6.66
C ASN A 322 -6.36 -0.18 6.54
N LEU A 323 -5.43 0.21 5.67
CA LEU A 323 -5.09 1.58 5.38
C LEU A 323 -5.97 2.11 4.23
N ASP A 324 -6.63 3.25 4.44
CA ASP A 324 -7.48 3.94 3.46
C ASP A 324 -6.83 5.25 2.98
N CYS A 325 -6.66 5.36 1.67
CA CYS A 325 -6.03 6.50 1.00
C CYS A 325 -7.00 7.30 0.11
N VAL A 326 -8.30 7.29 0.39
CA VAL A 326 -9.33 8.01 -0.38
C VAL A 326 -9.55 7.46 -1.80
N HIS A 327 -10.05 6.23 -1.91
CA HIS A 327 -10.28 5.54 -3.19
C HIS A 327 -11.69 5.79 -3.73
N PHE A 328 -11.85 6.85 -4.54
CA PHE A 328 -13.12 7.22 -5.18
C PHE A 328 -12.94 7.60 -6.66
N PRO A 329 -12.55 6.67 -7.54
CA PRO A 329 -12.18 6.98 -8.92
C PRO A 329 -13.29 7.61 -9.77
N LEU A 330 -14.56 7.37 -9.44
CA LEU A 330 -15.68 7.94 -10.19
C LEU A 330 -15.85 9.44 -9.97
N THR A 331 -15.72 9.88 -8.72
CA THR A 331 -15.94 11.27 -8.32
C THR A 331 -14.64 12.06 -8.16
N GLY A 332 -13.54 11.36 -7.88
CA GLY A 332 -12.26 11.98 -7.55
C GLY A 332 -12.35 12.82 -6.28
N TYR A 333 -13.14 12.40 -5.28
CA TYR A 333 -13.22 12.98 -3.93
C TYR A 333 -13.98 12.03 -2.99
N PRO A 334 -13.78 12.09 -1.66
CA PRO A 334 -14.44 11.18 -0.73
C PRO A 334 -15.94 11.43 -0.61
N SER A 335 -16.71 10.34 -0.55
CA SER A 335 -18.16 10.40 -0.43
C SER A 335 -18.63 10.91 0.94
N THR A 336 -19.66 11.76 0.96
CA THR A 336 -20.39 12.16 2.17
C THR A 336 -21.65 11.30 2.41
N ASN A 337 -21.82 10.21 1.67
CA ASN A 337 -22.98 9.32 1.75
C ASN A 337 -22.67 8.04 2.54
N ASP A 338 -23.53 7.72 3.51
CA ASP A 338 -23.44 6.50 4.33
C ASP A 338 -23.35 5.23 3.50
N LYS A 339 -24.10 5.12 2.40
CA LYS A 339 -24.17 3.86 1.62
C LYS A 339 -22.82 3.47 1.03
N ASP A 340 -22.02 4.45 0.64
CA ASP A 340 -20.70 4.20 0.07
C ASP A 340 -19.75 3.67 1.17
N TRP A 341 -19.81 4.26 2.36
CA TRP A 341 -19.06 3.79 3.53
C TRP A 341 -19.56 2.45 4.06
N GLU A 342 -20.86 2.16 3.98
CA GLU A 342 -21.43 0.84 4.31
C GLU A 342 -20.87 -0.24 3.38
N LYS A 343 -20.79 0.02 2.07
CA LYS A 343 -20.15 -0.89 1.10
C LYS A 343 -18.69 -1.15 1.50
N ILE A 344 -17.93 -0.08 1.79
CA ILE A 344 -16.51 -0.17 2.14
C ILE A 344 -16.33 -0.95 3.44
N PHE A 345 -16.97 -0.55 4.53
CA PHE A 345 -16.79 -1.20 5.84
C PHE A 345 -17.41 -2.60 5.91
N GLN A 346 -18.38 -2.92 5.06
CA GLN A 346 -18.79 -4.31 4.91
C GLN A 346 -17.63 -5.18 4.40
N LYS A 347 -16.82 -4.70 3.44
CA LYS A 347 -15.60 -5.41 3.03
C LYS A 347 -14.63 -5.61 4.18
N TYR A 348 -14.44 -4.62 5.05
CA TYR A 348 -13.59 -4.80 6.23
C TYR A 348 -14.09 -5.96 7.09
N LYS A 349 -15.39 -6.00 7.40
CA LYS A 349 -16.00 -7.10 8.19
C LYS A 349 -15.91 -8.44 7.48
N ASP A 350 -16.16 -8.49 6.18
CA ASP A 350 -16.13 -9.73 5.39
C ASP A 350 -14.77 -10.44 5.48
N TYR A 351 -13.68 -9.65 5.46
CA TYR A 351 -12.28 -10.10 5.59
C TYR A 351 -11.76 -10.12 7.05
N GLY A 352 -12.64 -9.95 8.05
CA GLY A 352 -12.32 -10.07 9.47
C GLY A 352 -11.54 -8.90 10.08
N LEU A 353 -11.47 -7.76 9.38
CA LEU A 353 -10.88 -6.52 9.87
C LEU A 353 -11.85 -5.77 10.79
N ASN A 354 -11.28 -5.00 11.71
CA ASN A 354 -12.03 -4.21 12.69
C ASN A 354 -11.63 -2.73 12.76
N THR A 355 -10.58 -2.34 12.04
CA THR A 355 -10.04 -0.98 12.10
C THR A 355 -9.75 -0.42 10.71
N VAL A 356 -10.06 0.86 10.51
CA VAL A 356 -9.58 1.63 9.36
C VAL A 356 -8.61 2.71 9.84
N ARG A 357 -7.47 2.81 9.17
CA ARG A 357 -6.56 3.94 9.30
C ARG A 357 -6.71 4.84 8.10
N PHE A 358 -7.20 6.06 8.32
CA PHE A 358 -7.24 7.09 7.30
C PHE A 358 -5.87 7.75 7.20
N HIS A 359 -5.12 7.31 6.19
CA HIS A 359 -3.70 7.60 6.05
C HIS A 359 -3.47 9.06 5.63
N SER A 360 -2.90 9.88 6.50
CA SER A 360 -2.66 11.31 6.28
C SER A 360 -3.92 12.16 6.01
N TRP A 361 -5.10 11.71 6.46
CA TRP A 361 -6.36 12.45 6.30
C TRP A 361 -7.43 12.08 7.34
N CYS A 362 -8.50 12.88 7.40
CA CYS A 362 -9.69 12.61 8.21
C CYS A 362 -10.94 12.53 7.31
N PRO A 363 -11.78 11.48 7.46
CA PRO A 363 -12.92 11.23 6.58
C PRO A 363 -14.12 12.14 6.90
N PRO A 364 -15.10 12.24 5.98
CA PRO A 364 -16.39 12.85 6.29
C PRO A 364 -17.11 12.16 7.46
N GLU A 365 -18.01 12.90 8.13
CA GLU A 365 -18.87 12.40 9.22
C GLU A 365 -19.62 11.09 8.86
N ALA A 366 -19.97 10.91 7.58
CA ALA A 366 -20.60 9.69 7.09
C ALA A 366 -19.80 8.43 7.42
N ALA A 367 -18.46 8.47 7.31
CA ALA A 367 -17.62 7.34 7.69
C ALA A 367 -17.75 7.04 9.19
N PHE A 368 -17.67 8.05 10.06
CA PHE A 368 -17.84 7.85 11.50
C PHE A 368 -19.21 7.29 11.86
N ARG A 369 -20.30 7.83 11.29
CA ARG A 369 -21.66 7.34 11.52
C ARG A 369 -21.85 5.89 11.08
N VAL A 370 -21.20 5.45 10.01
CA VAL A 370 -21.26 4.05 9.57
C VAL A 370 -20.38 3.17 10.45
N ALA A 371 -19.17 3.61 10.78
CA ALA A 371 -18.26 2.88 11.66
C ALA A 371 -18.88 2.64 13.05
N ASP A 372 -19.58 3.63 13.60
CA ASP A 372 -20.37 3.51 14.82
C ASP A 372 -21.42 2.40 14.72
N ARG A 373 -22.15 2.33 13.61
CA ARG A 373 -23.21 1.32 13.40
C ARG A 373 -22.65 -0.08 13.21
N MET A 374 -21.50 -0.20 12.56
CA MET A 374 -20.92 -1.49 12.15
C MET A 374 -19.88 -2.06 13.13
N GLY A 375 -19.51 -1.29 14.15
CA GLY A 375 -18.43 -1.67 15.08
C GLY A 375 -17.07 -1.69 14.39
N ILE A 376 -16.75 -0.61 13.66
CA ILE A 376 -15.42 -0.39 13.08
C ILE A 376 -14.71 0.70 13.89
N TYR A 377 -13.44 0.47 14.19
CA TYR A 377 -12.59 1.44 14.85
C TYR A 377 -11.91 2.34 13.82
N ILE A 378 -11.78 3.63 14.14
CA ILE A 378 -11.18 4.64 13.29
C ILE A 378 -9.89 5.15 13.91
N GLN A 379 -8.82 5.13 13.11
CA GLN A 379 -7.64 5.98 13.26
C GLN A 379 -7.71 7.11 12.22
N ALA A 380 -7.73 8.37 12.68
CA ALA A 380 -7.68 9.55 11.82
C ALA A 380 -6.34 10.27 11.93
N GLU A 381 -5.91 10.91 10.85
CA GLU A 381 -4.64 11.65 10.74
C GLU A 381 -4.88 13.02 10.10
N VAL A 382 -3.88 13.92 10.16
CA VAL A 382 -3.99 15.27 9.56
C VAL A 382 -3.18 15.40 8.28
N LEU A 383 -1.98 14.82 8.19
CA LEU A 383 -1.09 15.02 7.04
C LEU A 383 0.05 13.99 6.94
N TRP A 384 0.91 14.18 5.93
CA TRP A 384 2.17 13.45 5.72
C TRP A 384 3.28 14.40 5.28
N ILE A 385 4.38 14.46 6.02
CA ILE A 385 5.60 15.21 5.68
C ILE A 385 6.83 14.40 6.12
N ASP A 386 7.40 13.63 5.21
CA ASP A 386 8.61 12.85 5.46
C ASP A 386 9.89 13.57 4.99
N TRP A 387 11.07 13.02 5.32
CA TRP A 387 12.37 13.65 5.03
C TRP A 387 12.63 13.96 3.55
N TRP A 388 12.07 13.17 2.63
CA TRP A 388 12.32 13.31 1.20
C TRP A 388 11.42 14.37 0.56
N MET A 389 10.34 14.78 1.25
CA MET A 389 9.37 15.76 0.75
C MET A 389 9.84 17.21 0.93
N SER A 390 10.87 17.45 1.74
CA SER A 390 11.32 18.80 2.11
C SER A 390 12.42 19.37 1.22
N LYS A 391 12.86 18.63 0.19
CA LYS A 391 13.92 19.02 -0.73
C LYS A 391 13.70 18.43 -2.12
N PRO A 392 14.25 19.05 -3.18
CA PRO A 392 14.23 18.47 -4.52
C PRO A 392 14.94 17.11 -4.57
N ASN A 393 14.48 16.25 -5.48
CA ASN A 393 15.17 15.02 -5.86
C ASN A 393 15.68 15.16 -7.30
N PRO A 394 16.96 15.54 -7.51
CA PRO A 394 17.51 15.76 -8.85
C PRO A 394 17.40 14.54 -9.78
N ASP A 395 17.45 13.34 -9.22
CA ASP A 395 17.37 12.09 -9.98
C ASP A 395 15.93 11.72 -10.32
N ARG A 396 14.95 12.26 -9.58
CA ARG A 396 13.52 11.98 -9.73
C ARG A 396 12.67 13.25 -9.52
N PRO A 397 12.75 14.24 -10.41
CA PRO A 397 11.99 15.49 -10.27
C PRO A 397 10.47 15.28 -10.26
N GLU A 398 9.97 14.19 -10.83
CA GLU A 398 8.55 13.79 -10.78
C GLU A 398 8.07 13.46 -9.35
N MET A 399 8.99 13.17 -8.43
CA MET A 399 8.71 12.93 -7.03
C MET A 399 8.73 14.19 -6.17
N ASP A 400 9.09 15.34 -6.72
CA ASP A 400 9.15 16.58 -5.97
C ASP A 400 7.79 16.90 -5.34
N THR A 401 7.84 17.35 -4.09
CA THR A 401 6.66 17.78 -3.34
C THR A 401 6.51 19.28 -3.50
N LYS A 402 5.32 19.72 -3.92
CA LYS A 402 5.03 21.14 -4.10
C LYS A 402 5.31 21.92 -2.81
N GLY A 403 6.11 22.97 -2.92
CA GLY A 403 6.42 23.89 -1.81
C GLY A 403 7.46 23.38 -0.80
N PHE A 404 7.99 22.16 -0.92
CA PHE A 404 9.08 21.61 -0.09
C PHE A 404 8.93 21.90 1.42
N PRO A 405 7.86 21.40 2.08
CA PRO A 405 7.57 21.74 3.47
C PRO A 405 8.70 21.29 4.43
N GLN A 406 9.17 22.21 5.28
CA GLN A 406 10.37 22.03 6.14
C GLN A 406 10.18 21.10 7.37
N GLY A 407 9.07 20.34 7.45
CA GLY A 407 8.69 19.53 8.62
C GLY A 407 8.00 20.34 9.71
N LEU A 408 7.17 19.69 10.53
CA LEU A 408 6.43 20.35 11.61
C LEU A 408 7.35 20.77 12.76
N GLY A 409 7.03 21.88 13.42
CA GLY A 409 7.90 22.55 14.39
C GLY A 409 8.98 23.43 13.74
N LYS A 410 9.06 23.41 12.40
CA LYS A 410 9.94 24.25 11.56
C LYS A 410 9.17 24.89 10.41
N ASN A 411 7.84 24.76 10.39
CA ASN A 411 6.98 25.19 9.28
C ASN A 411 5.80 26.01 9.84
N PRO A 412 5.98 27.32 10.14
CA PRO A 412 4.99 28.10 10.88
C PRO A 412 3.58 28.13 10.25
N SER A 413 3.49 28.06 8.91
CA SER A 413 2.21 28.01 8.20
C SER A 413 1.46 26.70 8.47
N ALA A 414 2.15 25.56 8.32
CA ALA A 414 1.56 24.26 8.61
C ALA A 414 1.35 24.06 10.12
N ASP A 415 2.30 24.48 10.97
CA ASP A 415 2.24 24.28 12.42
C ASP A 415 0.98 24.88 13.04
N LYS A 416 0.63 26.11 12.62
CA LYS A 416 -0.60 26.77 13.08
C LYS A 416 -1.84 26.03 12.56
N PHE A 417 -1.88 25.75 11.26
CA PHE A 417 -3.00 25.04 10.63
C PHE A 417 -3.26 23.69 11.30
N VAL A 418 -2.23 22.89 11.51
CA VAL A 418 -2.32 21.53 12.06
C VAL A 418 -2.83 21.53 13.50
N GLN A 419 -2.36 22.45 14.35
CA GLN A 419 -2.87 22.59 15.71
C GLN A 419 -4.37 22.95 15.73
N GLU A 420 -4.79 23.87 14.87
CA GLU A 420 -6.19 24.25 14.73
C GLU A 420 -7.03 23.10 14.17
N GLU A 421 -6.52 22.38 13.16
CA GLU A 421 -7.23 21.30 12.49
C GLU A 421 -7.39 20.07 13.39
N MET A 422 -6.38 19.72 14.18
CA MET A 422 -6.49 18.69 15.22
C MET A 422 -7.63 19.01 16.19
N LYS A 423 -7.69 20.27 16.66
CA LYS A 423 -8.74 20.72 17.55
C LYS A 423 -10.11 20.64 16.87
N ARG A 424 -10.23 21.07 15.61
CA ARG A 424 -11.48 21.02 14.83
C ARG A 424 -11.97 19.58 14.63
N ILE A 425 -11.09 18.64 14.27
CA ILE A 425 -11.41 17.21 14.13
C ILE A 425 -11.95 16.66 15.46
N VAL A 426 -11.23 16.90 16.56
CA VAL A 426 -11.61 16.42 17.89
C VAL A 426 -12.93 17.03 18.38
N ASP A 427 -13.13 18.32 18.18
CA ASP A 427 -14.36 19.00 18.60
C ASP A 427 -15.57 18.57 17.76
N THR A 428 -15.37 18.25 16.47
CA THR A 428 -16.44 17.87 15.53
C THR A 428 -16.82 16.40 15.64
N TYR A 429 -15.83 15.50 15.60
CA TYR A 429 -16.07 14.05 15.51
C TYR A 429 -15.86 13.32 16.85
N GLY A 430 -15.50 14.04 17.92
CA GLY A 430 -15.08 13.43 19.18
C GLY A 430 -16.16 12.67 19.96
N ASN A 431 -17.44 12.84 19.62
CA ASN A 431 -18.55 12.10 20.25
C ASN A 431 -18.75 10.69 19.65
N HIS A 432 -18.19 10.41 18.47
CA HIS A 432 -18.30 9.11 17.81
C HIS A 432 -17.55 8.02 18.61
N PRO A 433 -18.22 6.94 19.06
CA PRO A 433 -17.56 5.83 19.74
C PRO A 433 -16.54 5.10 18.85
N SER A 434 -16.66 5.17 17.52
CA SER A 434 -15.67 4.62 16.59
C SER A 434 -14.33 5.35 16.56
N PHE A 435 -14.24 6.61 17.02
CA PHE A 435 -12.99 7.38 16.98
C PHE A 435 -12.02 6.94 18.09
N LEU A 436 -11.24 5.88 17.85
CA LEU A 436 -10.36 5.24 18.84
C LEU A 436 -8.97 5.87 18.90
N PHE A 437 -8.41 6.20 17.74
CA PHE A 437 -7.00 6.52 17.59
C PHE A 437 -6.84 7.84 16.85
N PHE A 438 -5.96 8.71 17.35
CA PHE A 438 -5.64 9.96 16.68
C PHE A 438 -4.15 10.26 16.73
N CYS A 439 -3.57 10.63 15.59
CA CYS A 439 -2.22 11.18 15.53
C CYS A 439 -2.10 12.33 14.55
N ILE A 440 -1.01 13.09 14.62
CA ILE A 440 -0.79 14.23 13.73
C ILE A 440 -0.70 13.76 12.28
N GLY A 441 0.05 12.69 12.01
CA GLY A 441 0.29 12.27 10.64
C GLY A 441 1.13 11.03 10.45
N ASN A 442 1.30 10.66 9.18
CA ASN A 442 2.17 9.58 8.76
C ASN A 442 3.63 10.05 8.68
N GLU A 443 4.56 9.19 9.09
CA GLU A 443 6.00 9.26 8.80
C GLU A 443 6.57 10.69 8.84
N LEU A 444 6.43 11.37 9.98
CA LEU A 444 6.80 12.77 10.13
C LEU A 444 8.32 12.99 10.28
N GLY A 445 9.13 12.31 9.47
CA GLY A 445 10.57 12.15 9.66
C GLY A 445 11.38 13.45 9.66
N ASN A 446 10.91 14.51 8.99
CA ASN A 446 11.59 15.81 8.98
C ASN A 446 11.20 16.75 10.15
N SER A 447 10.23 16.34 10.96
CA SER A 447 9.58 17.19 11.97
C SER A 447 10.28 17.15 13.33
N ASP A 448 10.04 18.15 14.17
CA ASP A 448 10.51 18.20 15.55
C ASP A 448 9.50 17.52 16.50
N PHE A 449 9.81 16.28 16.87
CA PHE A 449 9.00 15.49 17.80
C PHE A 449 8.91 16.08 19.22
N THR A 450 9.85 16.94 19.62
CA THR A 450 9.83 17.61 20.93
C THR A 450 8.76 18.69 20.98
N VAL A 451 8.51 19.36 19.86
CA VAL A 451 7.45 20.37 19.72
C VAL A 451 6.10 19.68 19.54
N MET A 452 6.02 18.70 18.63
CA MET A 452 4.77 18.00 18.32
C MET A 452 4.15 17.26 19.50
N GLN A 453 4.97 16.67 20.39
CA GLN A 453 4.44 16.01 21.60
C GLN A 453 3.67 16.96 22.51
N GLU A 454 4.05 18.24 22.60
CA GLU A 454 3.32 19.21 23.42
C GLU A 454 1.95 19.54 22.82
N TRP A 455 1.81 19.49 21.48
CA TRP A 455 0.52 19.66 20.82
C TRP A 455 -0.42 18.49 21.14
N ILE A 456 0.08 17.25 21.04
CA ILE A 456 -0.71 16.07 21.39
C ILE A 456 -1.06 16.06 22.87
N LYS A 457 -0.11 16.38 23.75
CA LYS A 457 -0.35 16.49 25.19
C LYS A 457 -1.47 17.47 25.50
N LYS A 458 -1.49 18.64 24.85
CA LYS A 458 -2.56 19.64 25.00
C LYS A 458 -3.91 19.10 24.55
N VAL A 459 -4.00 18.54 23.34
CA VAL A 459 -5.26 17.99 22.81
C VAL A 459 -5.79 16.83 23.68
N LYS A 460 -4.89 15.95 24.15
CA LYS A 460 -5.21 14.84 25.05
C LYS A 460 -5.71 15.30 26.41
N GLN A 461 -5.14 16.37 26.97
CA GLN A 461 -5.62 16.98 28.22
C GLN A 461 -7.00 17.63 28.06
N GLU A 462 -7.25 18.29 26.94
CA GLU A 462 -8.55 18.90 26.62
C GLU A 462 -9.63 17.85 26.32
N ASP A 463 -9.24 16.68 25.78
CA ASP A 463 -10.15 15.59 25.43
C ASP A 463 -9.49 14.19 25.56
N PRO A 464 -9.64 13.50 26.70
CA PRO A 464 -9.00 12.21 26.96
C PRO A 464 -9.80 11.00 26.44
N ARG A 465 -10.81 11.19 25.58
CA ARG A 465 -11.76 10.12 25.18
C ARG A 465 -11.18 9.06 24.23
N ARG A 466 -9.93 9.21 23.77
CA ARG A 466 -9.29 8.37 22.75
C ARG A 466 -7.80 8.19 23.01
N LEU A 467 -7.17 7.24 22.32
CA LEU A 467 -5.73 7.01 22.37
C LEU A 467 -5.02 7.93 21.38
N TYR A 468 -3.90 8.50 21.79
CA TYR A 468 -3.15 9.46 20.99
C TYR A 468 -1.74 8.98 20.68
N ALA A 469 -1.23 9.37 19.52
CA ALA A 469 0.18 9.28 19.18
C ALA A 469 0.64 10.55 18.46
N VAL A 470 1.93 10.86 18.50
CA VAL A 470 2.53 11.96 17.74
C VAL A 470 2.49 11.67 16.25
N SER A 471 2.91 10.47 15.85
CA SER A 471 2.90 10.03 14.45
C SER A 471 2.62 8.55 14.33
N THR A 472 2.24 8.15 13.11
CA THR A 472 2.49 6.79 12.65
C THR A 472 3.94 6.69 12.18
N ALA A 473 4.63 5.65 12.63
CA ALA A 473 6.04 5.33 12.40
C ALA A 473 7.02 6.41 12.90
N ARG A 474 8.32 6.17 12.66
CA ARG A 474 9.46 7.01 13.07
C ARG A 474 9.76 6.93 14.58
N LYS A 475 9.37 7.91 15.39
CA LYS A 475 9.83 8.03 16.80
C LYS A 475 8.67 7.82 17.78
N ILE A 476 8.90 6.95 18.76
CA ILE A 476 8.03 6.79 19.93
C ILE A 476 8.39 7.87 20.96
N THR A 477 7.39 8.59 21.45
CA THR A 477 7.50 9.68 22.42
C THR A 477 6.77 9.33 23.73
N PRO A 478 7.09 9.98 24.85
CA PRO A 478 6.44 9.69 26.14
C PRO A 478 4.92 9.99 26.20
N VAL A 479 4.38 10.79 25.27
CA VAL A 479 2.94 11.11 25.25
C VAL A 479 2.10 10.06 24.52
N ASP A 480 2.75 9.18 23.74
CA ASP A 480 2.10 8.18 22.91
C ASP A 480 1.44 7.09 23.76
N ASP A 481 0.17 6.80 23.49
CA ASP A 481 -0.57 5.68 24.09
C ASP A 481 -0.38 4.37 23.31
N TYR A 482 0.01 4.48 22.03
CA TYR A 482 0.19 3.38 21.08
C TYR A 482 1.16 3.82 19.98
N MET A 483 1.67 2.87 19.20
CA MET A 483 2.43 3.20 17.99
C MET A 483 2.14 2.20 16.86
N VAL A 484 1.92 2.73 15.67
CA VAL A 484 1.93 1.97 14.42
C VAL A 484 3.32 2.14 13.81
N THR A 485 4.15 1.10 13.69
CA THR A 485 5.53 1.26 13.14
C THR A 485 6.05 0.00 12.46
N HIS A 486 6.95 0.16 11.48
CA HIS A 486 7.72 -0.92 10.85
C HIS A 486 8.92 -1.36 11.70
N ASN A 487 9.37 -0.51 12.63
CA ASN A 487 10.54 -0.76 13.46
C ASN A 487 10.36 -0.14 14.84
N ILE A 488 10.64 -0.93 15.88
CA ILE A 488 10.73 -0.47 17.26
C ILE A 488 12.14 0.12 17.46
N PRO A 489 12.28 1.43 17.75
CA PRO A 489 13.58 2.08 17.87
C PRO A 489 14.50 1.38 18.89
N GLY A 490 15.75 1.09 18.49
CA GLY A 490 16.73 0.38 19.32
C GLY A 490 16.46 -1.11 19.53
N VAL A 491 15.43 -1.68 18.90
CA VAL A 491 15.01 -3.08 19.09
C VAL A 491 15.04 -3.87 17.78
N GLY A 492 14.28 -3.46 16.76
CA GLY A 492 14.19 -4.16 15.48
C GLY A 492 12.83 -4.06 14.79
N GLY A 493 12.72 -4.70 13.62
CA GLY A 493 11.53 -4.67 12.77
C GLY A 493 10.30 -5.33 13.40
N THR A 494 9.11 -4.83 13.08
CA THR A 494 7.81 -5.39 13.53
C THR A 494 7.29 -6.49 12.59
N TYR A 495 7.86 -6.62 11.40
CA TYR A 495 7.64 -7.71 10.44
C TYR A 495 8.84 -7.83 9.49
N GLY A 496 8.85 -8.82 8.59
CA GLY A 496 9.92 -9.00 7.60
C GLY A 496 9.79 -10.28 6.78
N ASN A 497 10.75 -10.53 5.88
CA ASN A 497 10.76 -11.61 4.86
C ASN A 497 10.99 -13.03 5.43
N SER A 498 10.40 -13.36 6.58
CA SER A 498 10.40 -14.73 7.11
C SER A 498 9.49 -15.63 6.28
N ILE A 499 10.00 -16.07 5.13
CA ILE A 499 9.28 -16.81 4.10
C ILE A 499 9.46 -18.31 4.30
N ASN A 500 8.46 -19.11 3.89
CA ASN A 500 8.47 -20.56 3.96
C ASN A 500 8.59 -21.10 5.41
N LYS A 501 8.05 -20.38 6.39
CA LYS A 501 7.89 -20.81 7.80
C LYS A 501 6.89 -19.88 8.48
N THR A 502 6.27 -20.27 9.58
CA THR A 502 5.28 -19.43 10.29
C THR A 502 5.82 -18.71 11.51
N ASP A 503 6.96 -19.12 12.06
CA ASP A 503 7.57 -18.40 13.17
C ASP A 503 8.71 -17.51 12.67
N ALA A 504 8.42 -16.21 12.61
CA ALA A 504 9.39 -15.18 12.31
C ALA A 504 10.23 -14.74 13.51
N ASP A 505 9.96 -15.28 14.70
CA ASP A 505 10.61 -14.90 15.97
C ASP A 505 10.50 -13.38 16.20
N LEU A 506 9.30 -12.82 15.95
CA LEU A 506 9.02 -11.39 16.13
C LEU A 506 8.82 -11.02 17.60
N GLU A 507 8.51 -12.00 18.47
CA GLU A 507 8.32 -11.76 19.90
C GLU A 507 9.57 -11.18 20.57
N LYS A 508 10.78 -11.51 20.09
CA LYS A 508 12.04 -10.92 20.57
C LYS A 508 12.08 -9.39 20.46
N ASN A 509 11.28 -8.83 19.55
CA ASN A 509 11.16 -7.40 19.33
C ASN A 509 9.94 -6.86 20.10
N TYR A 510 8.76 -7.45 19.89
CA TYR A 510 7.51 -6.97 20.50
C TYR A 510 7.53 -6.98 22.04
N SER A 511 8.15 -7.98 22.66
CA SER A 511 8.28 -8.08 24.14
C SER A 511 9.03 -6.92 24.79
N LYS A 512 9.83 -6.15 24.01
CA LYS A 512 10.60 -5.00 24.50
C LYS A 512 9.84 -3.68 24.37
N ALA A 513 8.65 -3.67 23.77
CA ALA A 513 7.84 -2.47 23.67
C ALA A 513 7.26 -2.09 25.04
N THR A 514 7.14 -0.78 25.30
CA THR A 514 6.56 -0.24 26.54
C THR A 514 5.14 0.30 26.35
N ILE A 515 4.69 0.37 25.10
CA ILE A 515 3.33 0.70 24.67
C ILE A 515 2.89 -0.29 23.59
N PRO A 516 1.58 -0.47 23.35
CA PRO A 516 1.09 -1.36 22.32
C PRO A 516 1.63 -0.99 20.93
N ILE A 517 2.22 -1.97 20.24
CA ILE A 517 2.78 -1.80 18.89
C ILE A 517 1.91 -2.53 17.86
N ILE A 518 1.52 -1.80 16.82
CA ILE A 518 0.79 -2.29 15.65
C ILE A 518 1.77 -2.31 14.47
N ALA A 519 1.84 -3.41 13.73
CA ALA A 519 2.66 -3.50 12.52
C ALA A 519 2.14 -2.52 11.45
N HIS A 520 3.01 -1.66 10.96
CA HIS A 520 2.72 -0.63 9.95
C HIS A 520 2.80 -1.23 8.54
N GLU A 521 1.80 -0.96 7.70
CA GLU A 521 1.85 -1.21 6.24
C GLU A 521 2.31 -2.63 5.85
N VAL A 522 1.69 -3.62 6.47
CA VAL A 522 1.96 -5.04 6.24
C VAL A 522 1.52 -5.44 4.83
N GLY A 523 2.44 -5.98 4.02
CA GLY A 523 2.16 -6.53 2.69
C GLY A 523 2.89 -5.82 1.55
N GLN A 524 2.14 -5.34 0.55
CA GLN A 524 2.61 -4.57 -0.62
C GLN A 524 3.13 -5.40 -1.80
N TYR A 525 2.45 -6.52 -2.09
CA TYR A 525 2.76 -7.43 -3.18
C TYR A 525 1.84 -7.17 -4.39
N PRO A 526 2.32 -6.67 -5.53
CA PRO A 526 1.46 -6.33 -6.67
C PRO A 526 0.91 -7.56 -7.40
N VAL A 527 -0.26 -7.39 -8.00
CA VAL A 527 -0.98 -8.36 -8.82
C VAL A 527 -1.10 -7.82 -10.23
N TYR A 528 -0.96 -8.69 -11.22
CA TYR A 528 -1.08 -8.32 -12.63
C TYR A 528 -2.52 -7.82 -12.94
N PRO A 529 -2.71 -6.69 -13.64
CA PRO A 529 -4.04 -6.16 -13.92
C PRO A 529 -4.82 -7.03 -14.92
N GLU A 530 -6.15 -7.00 -14.83
CA GLU A 530 -7.01 -7.44 -15.93
C GLU A 530 -7.40 -6.23 -16.79
N TRP A 531 -7.27 -6.33 -18.11
CA TRP A 531 -7.50 -5.18 -18.99
C TRP A 531 -8.95 -4.69 -19.01
N LYS A 532 -9.91 -5.56 -18.61
CA LYS A 532 -11.33 -5.20 -18.47
C LYS A 532 -11.59 -4.19 -17.36
N GLU A 533 -10.66 -4.01 -16.42
CA GLU A 533 -10.80 -3.02 -15.35
C GLU A 533 -10.82 -1.58 -15.89
N ILE A 534 -10.13 -1.33 -17.02
CA ILE A 534 -10.10 -0.03 -17.70
C ILE A 534 -11.53 0.48 -17.97
N ASP A 535 -12.46 -0.41 -18.32
CA ASP A 535 -13.85 -0.06 -18.66
C ASP A 535 -14.65 0.47 -17.46
N LYS A 536 -14.14 0.31 -16.22
CA LYS A 536 -14.78 0.81 -15.00
C LYS A 536 -14.58 2.30 -14.78
N TYR A 537 -13.54 2.91 -15.37
CA TYR A 537 -13.14 4.31 -15.17
C TYR A 537 -13.99 5.31 -15.98
N LYS A 538 -15.30 5.27 -15.75
CA LYS A 538 -16.29 6.08 -16.46
C LYS A 538 -16.45 7.50 -15.90
N GLY A 539 -15.99 7.75 -14.68
CA GLY A 539 -16.10 9.03 -13.98
C GLY A 539 -14.98 10.03 -14.29
N VAL A 540 -14.61 10.85 -13.30
CA VAL A 540 -13.64 11.95 -13.49
C VAL A 540 -12.20 11.45 -13.65
N LEU A 541 -11.81 10.37 -12.97
CA LEU A 541 -10.48 9.77 -13.10
C LEU A 541 -10.49 8.71 -14.20
N LYS A 542 -9.46 8.74 -15.05
CA LYS A 542 -9.25 7.85 -16.20
C LYS A 542 -7.99 7.02 -16.02
N ALA A 543 -8.07 5.73 -16.31
CA ALA A 543 -6.95 4.78 -16.23
C ALA A 543 -6.10 4.76 -17.52
N ARG A 544 -5.67 5.94 -17.98
CA ARG A 544 -4.90 6.08 -19.23
C ARG A 544 -3.50 5.44 -19.17
N ASN A 545 -2.95 5.33 -17.98
CA ASN A 545 -1.78 4.52 -17.66
C ASN A 545 -2.00 3.03 -18.00
N LEU A 546 -3.10 2.44 -17.53
CA LEU A 546 -3.44 1.04 -17.79
C LEU A 546 -3.71 0.79 -19.27
N GLU A 547 -4.27 1.76 -19.99
CA GLU A 547 -4.38 1.74 -21.46
C GLU A 547 -2.99 1.61 -22.11
N GLY A 548 -2.03 2.44 -21.71
CA GLY A 548 -0.65 2.34 -22.19
C GLY A 548 0.05 1.02 -21.83
N PHE A 549 -0.21 0.48 -20.62
CA PHE A 549 0.32 -0.82 -20.23
C PHE A 549 -0.27 -1.95 -21.09
N LYS A 550 -1.57 -1.91 -21.38
CA LYS A 550 -2.23 -2.86 -22.29
C LYS A 550 -1.61 -2.82 -23.68
N GLU A 551 -1.34 -1.63 -24.23
CA GLU A 551 -0.65 -1.49 -25.52
C GLU A 551 0.75 -2.13 -25.49
N MET A 552 1.50 -1.94 -24.40
CA MET A 552 2.80 -2.60 -24.21
C MET A 552 2.66 -4.13 -24.14
N ALA A 553 1.64 -4.64 -23.44
CA ALA A 553 1.36 -6.07 -23.37
C ALA A 553 0.97 -6.66 -24.73
N GLN A 554 0.26 -5.91 -25.57
CA GLN A 554 -0.06 -6.31 -26.94
C GLN A 554 1.22 -6.37 -27.79
N LYS A 555 2.08 -5.34 -27.69
CA LYS A 555 3.36 -5.30 -28.40
C LYS A 555 4.27 -6.49 -28.06
N ASN A 556 4.26 -6.93 -26.81
CA ASN A 556 5.06 -8.07 -26.34
C ASN A 556 4.32 -9.42 -26.45
N GLY A 557 3.11 -9.43 -27.01
CA GLY A 557 2.32 -10.63 -27.27
C GLY A 557 1.93 -11.40 -26.00
N ILE A 558 1.57 -10.68 -24.94
CA ILE A 558 1.09 -11.25 -23.67
C ILE A 558 -0.27 -10.70 -23.21
N ALA A 559 -0.88 -9.76 -23.95
CA ALA A 559 -2.13 -9.12 -23.54
C ALA A 559 -3.26 -10.12 -23.27
N SER A 560 -3.32 -11.24 -24.00
CA SER A 560 -4.33 -12.28 -23.82
C SER A 560 -4.10 -13.21 -22.61
N GLN A 561 -3.06 -12.97 -21.81
CA GLN A 561 -2.69 -13.76 -20.63
C GLN A 561 -2.95 -13.01 -19.32
N ASP A 562 -3.59 -11.84 -19.38
CA ASP A 562 -3.86 -11.00 -18.21
C ASP A 562 -4.62 -11.75 -17.12
N ALA A 563 -5.69 -12.47 -17.46
CA ALA A 563 -6.44 -13.27 -16.50
C ALA A 563 -5.61 -14.40 -15.85
N ASP A 564 -4.79 -15.10 -16.63
CA ASP A 564 -3.91 -16.18 -16.12
C ASP A 564 -2.84 -15.60 -15.18
N PHE A 565 -2.21 -14.49 -15.57
CA PHE A 565 -1.21 -13.80 -14.75
C PHE A 565 -1.81 -13.20 -13.50
N HIS A 566 -3.00 -12.63 -13.60
CA HIS A 566 -3.75 -12.08 -12.48
C HIS A 566 -4.01 -13.16 -11.42
N GLN A 567 -4.53 -14.32 -11.84
CA GLN A 567 -4.80 -15.42 -10.93
C GLN A 567 -3.52 -15.99 -10.30
N ALA A 568 -2.45 -16.18 -11.08
CA ALA A 568 -1.20 -16.73 -10.57
C ALA A 568 -0.45 -15.77 -9.62
N SER A 569 -0.35 -14.48 -9.98
CA SER A 569 0.26 -13.47 -9.11
C SER A 569 -0.60 -13.21 -7.85
N GLY A 570 -1.93 -13.22 -7.99
CA GLY A 570 -2.87 -13.13 -6.87
C GLY A 570 -2.76 -14.31 -5.89
N ALA A 571 -2.66 -15.54 -6.38
CA ALA A 571 -2.49 -16.72 -5.52
C ALA A 571 -1.18 -16.67 -4.71
N LEU A 572 -0.07 -16.23 -5.33
CA LEU A 572 1.19 -15.99 -4.62
C LEU A 572 1.04 -14.87 -3.60
N GLN A 573 0.40 -13.75 -3.96
CA GLN A 573 0.10 -12.66 -3.04
C GLN A 573 -0.64 -13.18 -1.78
N GLN A 574 -1.71 -13.97 -1.95
CA GLN A 574 -2.49 -14.50 -0.83
C GLN A 574 -1.66 -15.43 0.06
N LEU A 575 -0.78 -16.25 -0.54
CA LEU A 575 0.16 -17.09 0.20
C LEU A 575 1.09 -16.26 1.09
N LEU A 576 1.58 -15.13 0.58
CA LEU A 576 2.48 -14.24 1.30
C LEU A 576 1.77 -13.42 2.39
N TYR A 577 0.57 -12.89 2.12
CA TYR A 577 -0.24 -12.19 3.14
C TYR A 577 -0.60 -13.11 4.30
N LYS A 578 -1.06 -14.34 4.01
CA LYS A 578 -1.32 -15.36 5.03
C LYS A 578 -0.10 -15.59 5.90
N ASN A 579 1.06 -15.83 5.28
CA ASN A 579 2.30 -16.06 6.01
C ASN A 579 2.69 -14.87 6.90
N LEU A 580 2.58 -13.66 6.37
CA LEU A 580 2.96 -12.44 7.07
C LEU A 580 2.04 -12.11 8.24
N ILE A 581 0.72 -12.25 8.08
CA ILE A 581 -0.26 -12.02 9.16
C ILE A 581 -0.08 -13.06 10.28
N GLU A 582 0.12 -14.33 9.93
CA GLU A 582 0.38 -15.40 10.91
C GLU A 582 1.67 -15.15 11.70
N ASN A 583 2.74 -14.70 11.05
CA ASN A 583 3.99 -14.32 11.72
C ASN A 583 3.74 -13.26 12.81
N VAL A 584 2.90 -12.25 12.53
CA VAL A 584 2.57 -11.17 13.49
C VAL A 584 1.63 -11.67 14.61
N LEU A 585 0.67 -12.54 14.30
CA LEU A 585 -0.21 -13.15 15.31
C LEU A 585 0.55 -14.09 16.27
N LEU A 586 1.60 -14.73 15.80
CA LEU A 586 2.46 -15.61 16.59
C LEU A 586 3.42 -14.84 17.53
N ALA A 587 3.39 -13.51 17.53
CA ALA A 587 4.04 -12.67 18.54
C ALA A 587 3.03 -12.26 19.62
N PRO A 588 2.99 -12.93 20.80
CA PRO A 588 2.01 -12.65 21.83
C PRO A 588 2.05 -11.23 22.38
N SER A 589 3.14 -10.46 22.23
CA SER A 589 3.21 -9.05 22.62
C SER A 589 2.79 -8.06 21.51
N SER A 590 2.43 -8.53 20.32
CA SER A 590 1.90 -7.68 19.25
C SER A 590 0.49 -7.16 19.59
N ALA A 591 0.21 -5.90 19.28
CA ALA A 591 -1.12 -5.30 19.44
C ALA A 591 -1.98 -5.42 18.17
N GLY A 592 -1.39 -5.76 17.03
CA GLY A 592 -2.10 -5.84 15.77
C GLY A 592 -1.25 -5.60 14.53
N PHE A 593 -1.94 -5.47 13.40
CA PHE A 593 -1.38 -5.05 12.12
C PHE A 593 -2.29 -4.06 11.40
N GLN A 594 -1.71 -3.29 10.50
CA GLN A 594 -2.41 -2.50 9.51
C GLN A 594 -1.88 -2.86 8.12
N LEU A 595 -2.77 -3.34 7.26
CA LEU A 595 -2.45 -3.70 5.88
C LEU A 595 -2.26 -2.45 5.03
N LEU A 596 -1.38 -2.55 4.04
CA LEU A 596 -1.33 -1.65 2.91
C LEU A 596 -1.27 -2.50 1.63
N SER A 597 -2.39 -2.72 0.96
CA SER A 597 -3.79 -2.48 1.37
C SER A 597 -4.66 -3.60 0.80
N MET A 598 -5.90 -3.73 1.25
CA MET A 598 -6.83 -4.71 0.65
C MET A 598 -7.33 -4.27 -0.74
N GLN A 599 -7.37 -2.96 -0.99
CA GLN A 599 -7.74 -2.34 -2.26
C GLN A 599 -6.52 -1.81 -3.02
N ASP A 600 -6.60 -1.79 -4.34
CA ASP A 600 -5.54 -1.21 -5.18
C ASP A 600 -5.34 0.28 -4.93
N TYR A 601 -4.08 0.69 -4.98
CA TYR A 601 -3.66 2.05 -4.73
C TYR A 601 -3.39 2.79 -6.04
N GLN A 602 -4.24 3.79 -6.32
CA GLN A 602 -4.36 4.45 -7.62
C GLN A 602 -3.35 5.58 -7.89
N GLY A 603 -2.47 5.88 -6.94
CA GLY A 603 -1.37 6.83 -7.08
C GLY A 603 0.00 6.19 -6.84
N GLN A 604 1.04 6.98 -6.58
CA GLN A 604 2.40 6.50 -6.20
C GLN A 604 2.90 5.34 -7.09
N GLY A 605 2.84 5.51 -8.41
CA GLY A 605 3.26 4.49 -9.37
C GLY A 605 2.24 3.36 -9.56
N GLU A 606 0.99 3.59 -9.20
CA GLU A 606 -0.15 2.67 -9.40
C GLU A 606 0.11 1.28 -8.85
N ALA A 607 0.16 1.21 -7.52
CA ALA A 607 0.42 -0.02 -6.81
C ALA A 607 -0.84 -0.90 -6.78
N LEU A 608 -0.88 -1.88 -7.69
CA LEU A 608 -1.94 -2.88 -7.82
C LEU A 608 -1.80 -4.01 -6.76
N ILE A 609 -1.70 -3.62 -5.49
CA ILE A 609 -1.41 -4.49 -4.34
C ILE A 609 -2.66 -5.07 -3.67
N GLY A 610 -3.85 -4.66 -4.10
CA GLY A 610 -5.10 -5.11 -3.52
C GLY A 610 -5.61 -6.41 -4.16
N TRP A 611 -6.39 -7.15 -3.37
CA TRP A 611 -7.32 -8.16 -3.89
C TRP A 611 -8.70 -7.60 -4.17
N LEU A 612 -8.94 -6.35 -3.78
CA LEU A 612 -10.00 -5.51 -4.29
C LEU A 612 -9.40 -4.46 -5.23
N ASP A 613 -10.15 -4.05 -6.23
CA ASP A 613 -9.77 -2.92 -7.08
C ASP A 613 -10.08 -1.56 -6.42
N ALA A 614 -9.75 -0.46 -7.09
CA ALA A 614 -9.98 0.89 -6.60
C ALA A 614 -11.47 1.27 -6.39
N PHE A 615 -12.41 0.41 -6.81
CA PHE A 615 -13.86 0.56 -6.60
C PHE A 615 -14.39 -0.31 -5.46
N TRP A 616 -13.49 -0.96 -4.70
CA TRP A 616 -13.78 -1.91 -3.63
C TRP A 616 -14.52 -3.17 -4.11
N GLU A 617 -14.31 -3.53 -5.38
CA GLU A 617 -14.89 -4.73 -5.99
C GLU A 617 -13.86 -5.86 -6.00
N ASP A 618 -14.35 -7.10 -5.97
CA ASP A 618 -13.51 -8.29 -5.87
C ASP A 618 -12.80 -8.55 -7.21
N LYS A 619 -11.48 -8.70 -7.15
CA LYS A 619 -10.64 -9.05 -8.30
C LYS A 619 -10.65 -10.56 -8.58
N GLY A 620 -11.28 -11.36 -7.72
CA GLY A 620 -11.41 -12.80 -7.88
C GLY A 620 -10.15 -13.57 -7.46
N ILE A 621 -9.31 -12.99 -6.61
CA ILE A 621 -8.08 -13.62 -6.10
C ILE A 621 -8.15 -13.99 -4.61
N ALA A 622 -9.12 -13.46 -3.85
CA ALA A 622 -9.24 -13.70 -2.41
C ALA A 622 -10.70 -13.87 -1.97
N ASP A 623 -11.09 -15.09 -1.59
CA ASP A 623 -12.38 -15.34 -0.93
C ASP A 623 -12.32 -14.83 0.53
N PRO A 624 -13.22 -13.93 0.97
CA PRO A 624 -13.24 -13.41 2.34
C PRO A 624 -13.29 -14.52 3.41
N LYS A 625 -14.03 -15.61 3.19
CA LYS A 625 -14.11 -16.75 4.12
C LYS A 625 -12.78 -17.49 4.25
N VAL A 626 -11.99 -17.55 3.17
CA VAL A 626 -10.65 -18.13 3.19
C VAL A 626 -9.66 -17.18 3.84
N PHE A 627 -9.74 -15.88 3.55
CA PHE A 627 -8.90 -14.86 4.17
C PHE A 627 -9.08 -14.80 5.69
N ARG A 628 -10.32 -14.94 6.18
CA ARG A 628 -10.62 -15.03 7.62
C ARG A 628 -10.00 -16.23 8.33
N GLN A 629 -9.41 -17.19 7.63
CA GLN A 629 -8.67 -18.27 8.27
C GLN A 629 -7.36 -17.78 8.90
N HIS A 630 -6.86 -16.61 8.51
CA HIS A 630 -5.67 -15.97 9.08
C HIS A 630 -5.89 -14.51 9.51
N SER A 631 -7.01 -13.88 9.14
CA SER A 631 -7.41 -12.54 9.62
C SER A 631 -8.79 -12.58 10.27
N ASN A 632 -8.86 -12.89 11.57
CA ASN A 632 -10.12 -12.96 12.32
C ASN A 632 -9.88 -12.74 13.82
N ALA A 633 -10.96 -12.63 14.60
CA ALA A 633 -10.90 -12.52 16.06
C ALA A 633 -10.38 -13.81 16.71
N VAL A 634 -10.53 -14.97 16.06
CA VAL A 634 -10.01 -16.26 16.53
C VAL A 634 -9.30 -16.94 15.37
N VAL A 635 -8.03 -17.30 15.57
CA VAL A 635 -7.19 -17.87 14.52
C VAL A 635 -6.43 -19.08 15.05
N PRO A 636 -6.72 -20.29 14.55
CA PRO A 636 -5.84 -21.44 14.71
C PRO A 636 -4.54 -21.25 13.92
N LEU A 637 -3.40 -21.51 14.56
CA LEU A 637 -2.07 -21.25 14.03
C LEU A 637 -1.18 -22.48 14.21
N ILE A 638 -0.14 -22.57 13.39
CA ILE A 638 0.97 -23.50 13.63
C ILE A 638 2.29 -22.75 13.72
N ARG A 639 3.23 -23.26 14.52
CA ARG A 639 4.67 -22.96 14.38
C ARG A 639 5.33 -24.09 13.61
N ILE A 640 5.90 -23.78 12.45
CA ILE A 640 6.62 -24.73 11.59
C ILE A 640 7.81 -24.02 10.93
N ASN A 641 8.91 -24.75 10.71
CA ASN A 641 10.18 -24.20 10.21
C ASN A 641 10.36 -24.31 8.68
N SER A 642 9.49 -25.05 7.98
CA SER A 642 9.45 -25.21 6.53
C SER A 642 8.05 -25.66 6.09
N PHE A 643 7.66 -25.39 4.85
CA PHE A 643 6.52 -26.07 4.20
C PHE A 643 6.97 -27.12 3.17
N THR A 644 8.27 -27.28 2.99
CA THR A 644 8.88 -28.17 2.00
C THR A 644 9.91 -29.06 2.69
N PHE A 645 9.78 -30.37 2.49
CA PHE A 645 10.52 -31.42 3.19
C PHE A 645 10.94 -32.54 2.24
N THR A 646 11.90 -33.33 2.68
CA THR A 646 12.36 -34.59 2.08
C THR A 646 11.95 -35.78 2.94
N GLN A 647 12.00 -37.00 2.40
CA GLN A 647 11.72 -38.23 3.18
C GLN A 647 12.69 -38.47 4.34
N SER A 648 13.89 -37.88 4.31
CA SER A 648 14.82 -37.90 5.44
C SER A 648 14.47 -36.92 6.56
N ASP A 649 13.57 -35.97 6.31
CA ASP A 649 13.19 -34.97 7.29
C ASP A 649 12.17 -35.49 8.30
N THR A 650 12.01 -34.71 9.37
CA THR A 650 10.93 -34.87 10.33
C THR A 650 10.19 -33.55 10.45
N ILE A 651 8.90 -33.57 10.14
CA ILE A 651 8.04 -32.40 10.33
C ILE A 651 7.80 -32.24 11.83
N LYS A 652 8.24 -31.10 12.37
CA LYS A 652 7.95 -30.70 13.76
C LYS A 652 7.07 -29.46 13.70
N LEU A 653 5.88 -29.55 14.27
CA LEU A 653 4.97 -28.42 14.37
C LEU A 653 4.34 -28.32 15.75
N SER A 654 4.08 -27.09 16.18
CA SER A 654 3.27 -26.76 17.35
C SER A 654 1.97 -26.13 16.90
N MET A 655 0.87 -26.40 17.59
CA MET A 655 -0.46 -25.87 17.30
C MET A 655 -0.84 -24.87 18.38
N GLU A 656 -1.33 -23.70 17.98
CA GLU A 656 -1.70 -22.59 18.87
C GLU A 656 -3.04 -21.99 18.43
N VAL A 657 -3.71 -21.28 19.32
CA VAL A 657 -4.92 -20.52 19.00
C VAL A 657 -4.80 -19.12 19.56
N ALA A 658 -4.87 -18.12 18.69
CA ALA A 658 -5.06 -16.73 19.08
C ALA A 658 -6.55 -16.49 19.30
N ASN A 659 -6.96 -16.10 20.52
CA ASN A 659 -8.34 -15.75 20.83
C ASN A 659 -8.44 -14.29 21.28
N TYR A 660 -8.89 -13.42 20.38
CA TYR A 660 -9.21 -12.01 20.61
C TYR A 660 -10.71 -11.74 20.42
N PHE A 661 -11.55 -12.78 20.51
CA PHE A 661 -13.00 -12.62 20.55
C PHE A 661 -13.44 -11.99 21.88
N LYS A 662 -14.74 -11.71 22.05
CA LYS A 662 -15.27 -11.08 23.26
C LYS A 662 -15.33 -12.00 24.49
N GLN A 663 -15.00 -13.29 24.36
CA GLN A 663 -15.06 -14.29 25.42
C GLN A 663 -14.09 -15.44 25.18
N ASP A 664 -13.84 -16.22 26.23
CA ASP A 664 -13.07 -17.45 26.15
C ASP A 664 -13.80 -18.52 25.31
N ILE A 665 -13.02 -19.41 24.70
CA ILE A 665 -13.53 -20.47 23.83
C ILE A 665 -13.22 -21.84 24.45
N GLY A 666 -14.28 -22.59 24.76
CA GLY A 666 -14.18 -23.98 25.23
C GLY A 666 -14.47 -24.96 24.09
N ALA A 667 -13.58 -25.04 23.10
CA ALA A 667 -13.70 -25.95 21.95
C ALA A 667 -12.43 -26.79 21.80
N LYS A 668 -12.57 -28.02 21.30
CA LYS A 668 -11.42 -28.87 20.97
C LYS A 668 -10.79 -28.43 19.65
N LEU A 669 -9.47 -28.47 19.54
CA LEU A 669 -8.76 -28.17 18.30
C LEU A 669 -8.49 -29.47 17.54
N ASN A 670 -9.27 -29.74 16.50
CA ASN A 670 -9.05 -30.89 15.63
C ASN A 670 -7.98 -30.56 14.59
N TRP A 671 -7.13 -31.52 14.29
CA TRP A 671 -6.14 -31.42 13.22
C TRP A 671 -6.26 -32.59 12.25
N GLN A 672 -5.94 -32.33 10.99
CA GLN A 672 -5.97 -33.32 9.93
C GLN A 672 -4.84 -33.08 8.94
N LEU A 673 -4.20 -34.17 8.49
CA LEU A 673 -3.29 -34.20 7.37
C LEU A 673 -3.94 -35.01 6.24
N THR A 674 -4.19 -34.38 5.10
CA THR A 674 -4.74 -35.04 3.91
C THR A 674 -3.73 -35.08 2.78
N ASP A 675 -3.88 -36.02 1.85
CA ASP A 675 -3.23 -35.93 0.55
C ASP A 675 -3.97 -34.94 -0.38
N ASP A 676 -3.44 -34.75 -1.59
CA ASP A 676 -3.99 -33.86 -2.62
C ASP A 676 -5.36 -34.32 -3.16
N GLY A 677 -5.72 -35.60 -2.94
CA GLY A 677 -7.04 -36.15 -3.26
C GLY A 677 -8.07 -35.93 -2.13
N GLY A 678 -7.67 -35.34 -1.01
CA GLY A 678 -8.51 -35.14 0.17
C GLY A 678 -8.60 -36.36 1.09
N ASN A 679 -7.84 -37.42 0.84
CA ASN A 679 -7.84 -38.60 1.71
C ASN A 679 -7.10 -38.30 3.01
N VAL A 680 -7.68 -38.70 4.13
CA VAL A 680 -7.09 -38.50 5.45
C VAL A 680 -5.93 -39.46 5.65
N ILE A 681 -4.73 -38.91 5.82
CA ILE A 681 -3.51 -39.68 6.12
C ILE A 681 -3.34 -39.84 7.62
N LYS A 682 -3.52 -38.76 8.36
CA LYS A 682 -3.50 -38.73 9.83
C LYS A 682 -4.47 -37.67 10.34
N SER A 683 -5.03 -37.87 11.52
CA SER A 683 -5.86 -36.88 12.20
C SER A 683 -5.80 -37.05 13.70
N GLY A 684 -6.20 -36.03 14.43
CA GLY A 684 -6.32 -36.11 15.88
C GLY A 684 -6.92 -34.83 16.46
N THR A 685 -6.81 -34.72 17.78
CA THR A 685 -7.26 -33.56 18.52
C THR A 685 -6.12 -33.05 19.40
N ALA A 686 -5.76 -31.79 19.23
CA ALA A 686 -4.93 -31.01 20.13
C ALA A 686 -5.84 -30.42 21.23
N SER A 687 -5.40 -30.47 22.48
CA SER A 687 -6.28 -30.23 23.63
C SER A 687 -5.73 -29.17 24.57
N THR A 688 -6.54 -28.15 24.81
CA THR A 688 -6.59 -27.36 26.05
C THR A 688 -8.07 -27.32 26.46
N ASP A 689 -8.34 -27.26 27.77
CA ASP A 689 -9.71 -27.17 28.28
C ASP A 689 -10.39 -25.84 27.86
N ARG A 690 -9.59 -24.81 27.57
CA ARG A 690 -10.06 -23.45 27.26
C ARG A 690 -9.01 -22.64 26.50
N PHE A 691 -9.46 -21.75 25.62
CA PHE A 691 -8.66 -20.70 24.98
C PHE A 691 -9.07 -19.33 25.56
N PRO A 692 -8.30 -18.76 26.51
CA PRO A 692 -8.67 -17.52 27.18
C PRO A 692 -8.70 -16.30 26.27
N GLN A 693 -9.63 -15.38 26.54
CA GLN A 693 -9.71 -14.10 25.86
C GLN A 693 -8.40 -13.31 25.99
N GLY A 694 -7.92 -12.74 24.88
CA GLY A 694 -6.75 -11.88 24.84
C GLY A 694 -5.41 -12.59 24.72
N THR A 695 -5.40 -13.89 24.46
CA THR A 695 -4.18 -14.72 24.53
C THR A 695 -3.88 -15.47 23.23
N LEU A 696 -2.59 -15.81 23.07
CA LEU A 696 -2.12 -16.86 22.17
C LEU A 696 -1.83 -18.10 23.02
N THR A 697 -2.61 -19.16 22.84
CA THR A 697 -2.58 -20.35 23.71
C THR A 697 -2.05 -21.56 22.96
N ALA A 698 -1.09 -22.26 23.56
CA ALA A 698 -0.61 -23.55 23.05
C ALA A 698 -1.67 -24.65 23.21
N ALA A 699 -1.86 -25.45 22.15
CA ALA A 699 -2.87 -26.51 22.11
C ALA A 699 -2.28 -27.92 21.93
N GLY A 700 -1.08 -28.04 21.36
CA GLY A 700 -0.42 -29.33 21.19
C GLY A 700 0.80 -29.26 20.28
N GLN A 701 1.51 -30.38 20.15
CA GLN A 701 2.65 -30.52 19.25
C GLN A 701 2.54 -31.83 18.48
N LEU A 702 3.11 -31.86 17.28
CA LEU A 702 3.11 -33.02 16.42
C LEU A 702 4.49 -33.20 15.79
N THR A 703 4.95 -34.45 15.78
CA THR A 703 6.17 -34.88 15.09
C THR A 703 5.80 -35.95 14.09
N ILE A 704 6.11 -35.75 12.81
CA ILE A 704 5.82 -36.69 11.73
C ILE A 704 7.12 -37.00 10.99
N ALA A 705 7.59 -38.25 11.10
CA ALA A 705 8.72 -38.71 10.30
C ALA A 705 8.32 -38.83 8.83
N CYS A 706 9.03 -38.16 7.93
CA CYS A 706 8.65 -38.13 6.50
C CYS A 706 8.88 -39.46 5.78
N ASN A 707 9.68 -40.36 6.36
CA ASN A 707 9.86 -41.73 5.86
C ASN A 707 8.58 -42.59 5.94
N SER A 708 7.56 -42.14 6.69
CA SER A 708 6.24 -42.78 6.73
C SER A 708 5.34 -42.43 5.53
N PHE A 709 5.72 -41.43 4.73
CA PHE A 709 5.01 -41.11 3.48
C PHE A 709 5.52 -41.99 2.32
N PRO A 710 4.69 -42.24 1.29
CA PRO A 710 5.12 -42.90 0.06
C PRO A 710 6.38 -42.25 -0.53
N ALA A 711 7.25 -43.05 -1.15
CA ALA A 711 8.46 -42.61 -1.86
C ALA A 711 8.13 -41.93 -3.21
N GLN A 712 7.30 -40.89 -3.15
CA GLN A 712 6.83 -40.11 -4.27
C GLN A 712 6.74 -38.64 -3.86
N ALA A 713 7.10 -37.74 -4.78
CA ALA A 713 6.92 -36.32 -4.54
C ALA A 713 5.41 -36.01 -4.48
N LYS A 714 4.94 -35.52 -3.33
CA LYS A 714 3.51 -35.26 -3.09
C LYS A 714 3.28 -33.96 -2.32
N LYS A 715 2.13 -33.36 -2.59
CA LYS A 715 1.53 -32.29 -1.81
C LYS A 715 0.55 -32.90 -0.80
N TYR A 716 0.59 -32.39 0.42
CA TYR A 716 -0.33 -32.69 1.51
C TYR A 716 -0.93 -31.39 2.04
N MET A 717 -2.06 -31.48 2.73
CA MET A 717 -2.66 -30.35 3.41
C MET A 717 -2.77 -30.63 4.90
N PHE A 718 -2.09 -29.82 5.72
CA PHE A 718 -2.30 -29.82 7.16
C PHE A 718 -3.37 -28.79 7.51
N SER A 719 -4.39 -29.17 8.26
CA SER A 719 -5.50 -28.30 8.64
C SER A 719 -5.81 -28.38 10.12
N LEU A 720 -6.29 -27.26 10.66
CA LEU A 720 -6.79 -27.09 12.01
C LEU A 720 -8.24 -26.59 11.97
N GLN A 721 -9.08 -27.06 12.89
CA GLN A 721 -10.46 -26.64 13.04
C GLN A 721 -10.85 -26.67 14.52
N LEU A 722 -11.40 -25.56 15.03
CA LEU A 722 -12.04 -25.55 16.34
C LEU A 722 -13.43 -26.18 16.23
N ALA A 723 -13.64 -27.29 16.94
CA ALA A 723 -14.85 -28.09 16.85
C ALA A 723 -16.12 -27.26 17.14
N GLY A 724 -17.14 -27.39 16.28
CA GLY A 724 -18.42 -26.68 16.43
C GLY A 724 -18.38 -25.18 16.09
N THR A 725 -17.29 -24.68 15.49
CA THR A 725 -17.16 -23.27 15.09
C THR A 725 -16.76 -23.14 13.62
N GLU A 726 -16.74 -21.92 13.08
CA GLU A 726 -16.22 -21.65 11.73
C GLU A 726 -14.68 -21.53 11.68
N TYR A 727 -14.01 -21.43 12.84
CA TYR A 727 -12.60 -21.07 12.92
C TYR A 727 -11.71 -22.24 12.53
N ARG A 728 -11.03 -22.09 11.39
CA ARG A 728 -10.14 -23.08 10.80
C ARG A 728 -8.98 -22.42 10.09
N ASN A 729 -7.94 -23.20 9.82
CA ASN A 729 -6.81 -22.77 9.03
C ASN A 729 -6.09 -23.96 8.40
N SER A 730 -5.35 -23.76 7.32
CA SER A 730 -4.64 -24.84 6.61
C SER A 730 -3.35 -24.40 5.94
N TRP A 731 -2.42 -25.35 5.75
CA TRP A 731 -1.09 -25.13 5.19
C TRP A 731 -0.70 -26.28 4.24
N PRO A 732 -0.30 -25.98 3.00
CA PRO A 732 0.23 -27.01 2.11
C PRO A 732 1.63 -27.44 2.57
N LEU A 733 1.87 -28.74 2.59
CA LEU A 733 3.15 -29.36 2.89
C LEU A 733 3.62 -30.18 1.69
N TYR A 734 4.83 -29.94 1.21
CA TYR A 734 5.42 -30.69 0.11
C TYR A 734 6.47 -31.66 0.64
N VAL A 735 6.35 -32.94 0.31
CA VAL A 735 7.31 -33.98 0.71
C VAL A 735 7.90 -34.63 -0.54
N PHE A 736 9.22 -34.65 -0.62
CA PHE A 736 9.99 -35.17 -1.75
C PHE A 736 10.74 -36.45 -1.37
N PRO A 737 10.87 -37.44 -2.28
CA PRO A 737 11.67 -38.63 -2.02
C PRO A 737 13.16 -38.27 -1.92
N LYS A 738 13.96 -39.22 -1.43
CA LYS A 738 15.42 -39.14 -1.59
C LYS A 738 15.74 -39.04 -3.09
N THR A 739 16.83 -38.33 -3.43
CA THR A 739 17.27 -38.04 -4.81
C THR A 739 16.90 -39.17 -5.78
N PRO A 740 15.93 -38.95 -6.68
CA PRO A 740 15.46 -40.00 -7.57
C PRO A 740 16.58 -40.40 -8.54
N GLU A 741 16.73 -41.71 -8.78
CA GLU A 741 17.62 -42.20 -9.84
C GLU A 741 17.04 -41.79 -11.20
N ILE A 742 17.87 -41.19 -12.04
CA ILE A 742 17.52 -40.89 -13.43
C ILE A 742 17.89 -42.15 -14.24
N ILE A 743 16.89 -42.99 -14.54
CA ILE A 743 17.09 -44.29 -15.19
C ILE A 743 17.04 -44.13 -16.71
N GLY A 744 18.06 -44.64 -17.42
CA GLY A 744 18.08 -44.85 -18.88
C GLY A 744 18.42 -43.60 -19.72
N HIS A 745 19.67 -43.49 -20.20
CA HIS A 745 20.19 -42.28 -20.86
C HIS A 745 20.60 -42.46 -22.33
N ASN A 746 19.69 -42.90 -23.21
CA ASN A 746 20.07 -43.06 -24.64
C ASN A 746 19.32 -42.15 -25.62
N THR A 747 18.24 -41.46 -25.24
CA THR A 747 17.37 -40.74 -26.19
C THR A 747 17.31 -39.21 -26.05
N VAL A 748 17.84 -38.65 -24.96
CA VAL A 748 17.88 -37.19 -24.71
C VAL A 748 19.32 -36.74 -24.54
N TYR A 749 19.76 -35.79 -25.36
CA TYR A 749 21.05 -35.14 -25.23
C TYR A 749 20.94 -33.99 -24.23
N VAL A 750 21.76 -34.01 -23.18
CA VAL A 750 21.80 -32.94 -22.15
C VAL A 750 23.00 -32.05 -22.40
N ALA A 751 22.77 -30.75 -22.56
CA ALA A 751 23.82 -29.76 -22.79
C ALA A 751 23.70 -28.61 -21.78
N SER A 752 24.83 -27.99 -21.43
CA SER A 752 24.88 -26.77 -20.59
C SER A 752 25.11 -25.49 -21.38
N GLU A 753 25.28 -25.60 -22.70
CA GLU A 753 25.47 -24.50 -23.63
C GLU A 753 24.92 -24.88 -25.00
N TRP A 754 24.63 -23.86 -25.82
CA TRP A 754 24.21 -24.06 -27.20
C TRP A 754 25.44 -24.06 -28.11
N ASP A 755 25.90 -25.23 -28.50
CA ASP A 755 27.07 -25.45 -29.36
C ASP A 755 26.69 -26.13 -30.70
N ASN A 756 27.70 -26.38 -31.54
CA ASN A 756 27.51 -27.09 -32.81
C ASN A 756 26.95 -28.52 -32.62
N LYS A 757 27.18 -29.13 -31.45
CA LYS A 757 26.65 -30.46 -31.16
C LYS A 757 25.15 -30.41 -30.90
N VAL A 758 24.66 -29.40 -30.17
CA VAL A 758 23.23 -29.12 -30.01
C VAL A 758 22.55 -28.95 -31.37
N ASP A 759 23.12 -28.13 -32.26
CA ASP A 759 22.60 -27.94 -33.62
C ASP A 759 22.54 -29.27 -34.39
N SER A 760 23.61 -30.06 -34.34
CA SER A 760 23.67 -31.38 -34.98
C SER A 760 22.61 -32.34 -34.47
N VAL A 761 22.38 -32.40 -33.15
CA VAL A 761 21.36 -33.28 -32.56
C VAL A 761 19.95 -32.84 -32.97
N LEU A 762 19.66 -31.54 -32.91
CA LEU A 762 18.34 -31.01 -33.27
C LEU A 762 18.02 -31.19 -34.76
N ASN A 763 18.98 -30.91 -35.65
CA ASN A 763 18.78 -31.06 -37.09
C ASN A 763 18.58 -32.53 -37.53
N ASN A 764 19.06 -33.49 -36.73
CA ASN A 764 18.87 -34.93 -36.94
C ASN A 764 17.60 -35.48 -36.25
N GLY A 765 16.68 -34.62 -35.81
CA GLY A 765 15.42 -35.05 -35.18
C GLY A 765 15.54 -35.46 -33.70
N GLY A 766 16.71 -35.22 -33.08
CA GLY A 766 16.97 -35.57 -31.70
C GLY A 766 16.25 -34.69 -30.67
N LYS A 767 16.32 -35.11 -29.40
CA LYS A 767 15.78 -34.38 -28.24
C LYS A 767 16.92 -33.77 -27.43
N VAL A 768 16.85 -32.47 -27.15
CA VAL A 768 17.86 -31.75 -26.35
C VAL A 768 17.25 -31.15 -25.08
N LEU A 769 17.85 -31.43 -23.93
CA LEU A 769 17.65 -30.71 -22.68
C LEU A 769 18.78 -29.70 -22.51
N LEU A 770 18.49 -28.41 -22.65
CA LEU A 770 19.45 -27.33 -22.45
C LEU A 770 19.34 -26.77 -21.03
N LEU A 771 20.37 -27.00 -20.23
CA LEU A 771 20.53 -26.46 -18.88
C LEU A 771 21.05 -25.03 -18.96
N ALA A 772 20.13 -24.07 -18.88
CA ALA A 772 20.37 -22.69 -19.23
C ALA A 772 20.63 -21.77 -18.02
N SER A 773 20.74 -22.29 -16.80
CA SER A 773 20.98 -21.48 -15.59
C SER A 773 22.21 -20.56 -15.67
N LYS A 774 23.19 -20.90 -16.51
CA LYS A 774 24.42 -20.11 -16.77
C LYS A 774 24.42 -19.38 -18.12
N LEU A 775 23.34 -19.43 -18.87
CA LEU A 775 23.20 -18.79 -20.19
C LEU A 775 22.51 -17.43 -20.07
N GLY A 776 22.53 -16.68 -21.17
CA GLY A 776 21.95 -15.35 -21.31
C GLY A 776 22.82 -14.23 -20.73
N THR A 777 22.66 -13.06 -21.32
CA THR A 777 23.28 -11.78 -20.91
C THR A 777 22.38 -11.04 -19.93
N LYS A 778 22.84 -9.94 -19.32
CA LYS A 778 21.97 -9.05 -18.51
C LYS A 778 20.71 -8.55 -19.24
N ASN A 779 20.76 -8.49 -20.57
CA ASN A 779 19.67 -7.99 -21.41
C ASN A 779 18.69 -9.09 -21.80
N THR A 780 19.14 -10.34 -21.85
CA THR A 780 18.34 -11.48 -22.30
C THR A 780 17.91 -12.41 -21.18
N ALA A 781 18.51 -12.30 -19.99
CA ALA A 781 18.20 -13.13 -18.84
C ALA A 781 18.36 -12.39 -17.50
N LYS A 782 17.55 -12.78 -16.52
CA LYS A 782 17.60 -12.30 -15.14
C LYS A 782 17.28 -13.42 -14.15
N PRO A 783 17.67 -13.31 -12.86
CA PRO A 783 17.34 -14.30 -11.84
C PRO A 783 15.84 -14.44 -11.62
N VAL A 784 15.35 -15.66 -11.40
CA VAL A 784 13.98 -15.90 -10.95
C VAL A 784 13.85 -15.47 -9.48
N SER A 785 12.82 -14.67 -9.18
CA SER A 785 12.46 -14.31 -7.82
C SER A 785 11.22 -15.08 -7.38
N PHE A 786 11.21 -15.57 -6.14
CA PHE A 786 10.02 -16.17 -5.55
C PHE A 786 9.02 -15.10 -5.09
N THR A 787 9.51 -14.07 -4.38
CA THR A 787 8.66 -12.95 -3.99
C THR A 787 8.44 -12.02 -5.18
N PRO A 788 7.26 -11.39 -5.29
CA PRO A 788 7.05 -10.35 -6.27
C PRO A 788 7.94 -9.13 -5.94
N LEU A 789 8.04 -8.19 -6.88
CA LEU A 789 8.65 -6.90 -6.61
C LEU A 789 7.86 -6.15 -5.53
N PHE A 790 8.49 -5.13 -4.94
CA PHE A 790 7.88 -4.30 -3.92
C PHE A 790 7.09 -3.14 -4.57
N TRP A 791 5.80 -3.04 -4.25
CA TRP A 791 4.93 -1.90 -4.53
C TRP A 791 4.70 -1.53 -6.00
N SER A 792 5.70 -0.96 -6.67
CA SER A 792 5.64 -0.51 -8.06
C SER A 792 7.05 -0.23 -8.60
N SER A 793 7.30 -0.65 -9.83
CA SER A 793 8.53 -0.34 -10.56
C SER A 793 8.66 1.14 -10.95
N SER A 794 7.55 1.86 -11.13
CA SER A 794 7.56 3.31 -11.42
C SER A 794 7.91 4.15 -10.19
N PHE A 795 7.43 3.75 -9.01
CA PHE A 795 7.65 4.52 -7.78
C PHE A 795 8.96 4.13 -7.06
N PHE A 796 9.32 2.85 -7.14
CA PHE A 796 10.60 2.31 -6.69
C PHE A 796 11.35 1.73 -7.90
N PRO A 797 11.95 2.59 -8.75
CA PRO A 797 12.76 2.14 -9.86
C PRO A 797 14.07 1.48 -9.39
N GLY A 798 14.68 0.68 -10.26
CA GLY A 798 15.97 0.03 -9.99
C GLY A 798 15.90 -1.14 -9.01
N GLN A 799 14.71 -1.66 -8.72
CA GLN A 799 14.55 -2.89 -7.96
C GLN A 799 15.26 -4.06 -8.66
N GLY A 800 15.91 -4.91 -7.86
CA GLY A 800 16.60 -6.10 -8.38
C GLY A 800 15.66 -7.18 -8.93
N ASN A 801 14.36 -7.05 -8.69
CA ASN A 801 13.31 -7.94 -9.18
C ASN A 801 12.27 -7.11 -9.96
N GLU A 802 11.82 -7.66 -11.08
CA GLU A 802 10.84 -7.05 -12.01
C GLU A 802 9.68 -8.04 -12.30
N THR A 803 9.46 -9.02 -11.42
CA THR A 803 8.45 -10.06 -11.62
C THR A 803 7.45 -10.12 -10.48
N LEU A 804 6.24 -10.59 -10.77
CA LEU A 804 5.10 -10.67 -9.85
C LEU A 804 4.79 -12.12 -9.39
N GLY A 805 5.71 -13.05 -9.67
CA GLY A 805 5.51 -14.49 -9.48
C GLY A 805 5.76 -15.26 -10.77
N SER A 806 5.11 -16.41 -10.93
CA SER A 806 5.20 -17.22 -12.16
C SER A 806 3.90 -17.95 -12.43
N LEU A 807 3.46 -17.94 -13.69
CA LEU A 807 2.42 -18.82 -14.21
C LEU A 807 3.04 -20.18 -14.55
N ILE A 808 2.39 -21.26 -14.13
CA ILE A 808 2.88 -22.64 -14.30
C ILE A 808 1.82 -23.47 -15.02
N ASN A 809 2.21 -24.10 -16.12
CA ASN A 809 1.32 -24.99 -16.89
C ASN A 809 1.19 -26.35 -16.20
N THR A 810 0.30 -26.45 -15.21
CA THR A 810 0.03 -27.69 -14.46
C THR A 810 -0.54 -28.83 -15.31
N GLN A 811 -1.08 -28.53 -16.50
CA GLN A 811 -1.61 -29.53 -17.42
C GLN A 811 -0.50 -30.27 -18.19
N SER A 812 0.73 -29.74 -18.19
CA SER A 812 1.86 -30.38 -18.85
C SER A 812 2.34 -31.60 -18.06
N GLU A 813 2.55 -32.73 -18.75
CA GLU A 813 3.19 -33.91 -18.15
C GLU A 813 4.63 -33.64 -17.66
N ALA A 814 5.24 -32.51 -18.04
CA ALA A 814 6.51 -32.02 -17.52
C ALA A 814 6.54 -31.95 -15.98
N PHE A 815 5.40 -31.70 -15.33
CA PHE A 815 5.30 -31.59 -13.87
C PHE A 815 4.61 -32.79 -13.21
N LYS A 816 4.33 -33.88 -13.95
CA LYS A 816 3.67 -35.09 -13.43
C LYS A 816 4.34 -35.67 -12.19
N ASN A 817 5.67 -35.56 -12.11
CA ASN A 817 6.46 -36.04 -10.97
C ASN A 817 7.00 -34.89 -10.09
N PHE A 818 6.47 -33.68 -10.24
CA PHE A 818 6.82 -32.50 -9.44
C PHE A 818 5.53 -31.75 -9.05
N PRO A 819 4.94 -32.07 -7.88
CA PRO A 819 3.64 -31.52 -7.49
C PRO A 819 3.68 -30.00 -7.47
N THR A 820 2.82 -29.37 -8.26
CA THR A 820 2.79 -27.92 -8.42
C THR A 820 1.38 -27.41 -8.65
N ASP A 821 1.18 -26.16 -8.27
CA ASP A 821 -0.02 -25.37 -8.53
C ASP A 821 0.20 -24.49 -9.78
N GLY A 822 -0.84 -23.80 -10.24
CA GLY A 822 -0.77 -22.86 -11.37
C GLY A 822 0.12 -21.63 -11.11
N PHE A 823 0.70 -21.52 -9.92
CA PHE A 823 1.60 -20.47 -9.48
C PHE A 823 2.79 -21.03 -8.69
N ALA A 824 3.82 -20.20 -8.50
CA ALA A 824 4.99 -20.56 -7.70
C ALA A 824 4.67 -20.65 -6.19
N SER A 825 4.28 -21.84 -5.70
CA SER A 825 4.10 -22.14 -4.27
C SER A 825 5.42 -22.56 -3.57
N TRP A 826 5.39 -22.93 -2.29
CA TRP A 826 6.55 -23.11 -1.40
C TRP A 826 7.69 -24.03 -1.90
N GLN A 827 7.37 -25.04 -2.71
CA GLN A 827 8.37 -25.90 -3.34
C GLN A 827 9.27 -25.13 -4.30
N TRP A 828 8.74 -24.11 -4.99
CA TRP A 828 9.50 -23.25 -5.90
C TRP A 828 10.43 -22.29 -5.15
N TYR A 829 10.10 -21.89 -3.92
CA TYR A 829 11.02 -21.11 -3.07
C TYR A 829 12.35 -21.85 -2.84
N LYS A 830 12.29 -23.17 -2.55
CA LYS A 830 13.49 -24.00 -2.36
C LYS A 830 14.17 -24.39 -3.68
N ALA A 831 13.40 -24.56 -4.76
CA ALA A 831 13.95 -24.90 -6.07
C ALA A 831 14.57 -23.70 -6.82
N GLY A 832 14.08 -22.47 -6.60
CA GLY A 832 14.45 -21.29 -7.38
C GLY A 832 15.86 -20.74 -7.16
N SER A 833 16.63 -21.25 -6.20
CA SER A 833 17.97 -20.74 -5.89
C SER A 833 18.93 -20.91 -7.08
N GLY A 834 19.33 -19.79 -7.69
CA GLY A 834 20.24 -19.76 -8.85
C GLY A 834 19.55 -20.00 -10.19
N ALA A 835 18.21 -19.99 -10.24
CA ALA A 835 17.47 -20.10 -11.48
C ALA A 835 17.46 -18.77 -12.26
N LYS A 836 17.40 -18.85 -13.59
CA LYS A 836 17.22 -17.72 -14.51
C LYS A 836 15.93 -17.85 -15.31
N TYR A 837 15.43 -16.71 -15.76
CA TYR A 837 14.44 -16.61 -16.83
C TYR A 837 14.99 -15.81 -17.98
N PHE A 838 14.37 -15.96 -19.15
CA PHE A 838 14.79 -15.37 -20.41
C PHE A 838 13.71 -14.44 -20.97
N ASP A 839 14.14 -13.35 -21.62
CA ASP A 839 13.24 -12.45 -22.36
C ASP A 839 12.89 -13.07 -23.71
N LEU A 840 11.64 -13.49 -23.83
CA LEU A 840 11.04 -14.14 -24.99
C LEU A 840 10.08 -13.22 -25.74
N SER A 841 10.15 -11.90 -25.51
CA SER A 841 9.23 -10.93 -26.14
C SER A 841 9.33 -10.92 -27.68
N ALA A 842 10.45 -11.40 -28.24
CA ALA A 842 10.63 -11.59 -29.67
C ALA A 842 10.00 -12.90 -30.23
N MET A 843 9.36 -13.71 -29.39
CA MET A 843 8.70 -14.96 -29.79
C MET A 843 7.21 -14.72 -30.12
N PRO A 844 6.59 -15.55 -30.97
CA PRO A 844 5.19 -15.35 -31.40
C PRO A 844 4.21 -15.26 -30.23
N GLU A 845 3.14 -14.47 -30.40
CA GLU A 845 2.08 -14.28 -29.39
C GLU A 845 1.51 -15.61 -28.87
N THR A 846 1.30 -16.58 -29.76
CA THR A 846 0.74 -17.90 -29.40
C THR A 846 1.67 -18.76 -28.54
N PHE A 847 2.96 -18.39 -28.42
CA PHE A 847 3.93 -19.17 -27.66
C PHE A 847 3.80 -18.91 -26.16
N LYS A 848 3.55 -20.00 -25.41
CA LYS A 848 3.46 -19.99 -23.95
C LYS A 848 4.51 -20.93 -23.34
N PRO A 849 5.45 -20.42 -22.52
CA PRO A 849 6.35 -21.22 -21.70
C PRO A 849 5.62 -22.16 -20.73
N LEU A 850 6.30 -23.22 -20.28
CA LEU A 850 5.79 -24.14 -19.26
C LEU A 850 5.85 -23.53 -17.86
N VAL A 851 6.91 -22.76 -17.58
CA VAL A 851 7.01 -21.86 -16.42
C VAL A 851 7.35 -20.48 -16.95
N GLN A 852 6.41 -19.55 -16.79
CA GLN A 852 6.51 -18.17 -17.22
C GLN A 852 6.52 -17.25 -16.01
N PRO A 853 7.68 -16.70 -15.60
CA PRO A 853 7.72 -15.57 -14.70
C PRO A 853 6.86 -14.42 -15.23
N ILE A 854 6.08 -13.83 -14.35
CA ILE A 854 5.14 -12.78 -14.73
C ILE A 854 5.90 -11.46 -14.65
N SER A 855 6.18 -10.84 -15.79
CA SER A 855 6.77 -9.50 -15.82
C SER A 855 5.85 -8.52 -15.12
N ASP A 856 6.43 -7.56 -14.41
CA ASP A 856 5.71 -6.39 -13.96
C ASP A 856 5.01 -5.68 -15.13
N PHE A 857 3.81 -5.15 -14.84
CA PHE A 857 2.92 -4.58 -15.85
C PHE A 857 3.41 -3.24 -16.41
N HIS A 858 4.44 -2.61 -15.83
CA HIS A 858 5.10 -1.45 -16.44
C HIS A 858 6.00 -1.86 -17.62
N TYR A 859 6.52 -3.10 -17.63
CA TYR A 859 7.40 -3.60 -18.70
C TYR A 859 6.69 -4.57 -19.65
N ASN A 860 5.78 -5.39 -19.12
CA ASN A 860 4.99 -6.37 -19.87
C ASN A 860 5.79 -7.31 -20.78
N LYS A 861 6.96 -7.76 -20.34
CA LYS A 861 7.80 -8.67 -21.12
C LYS A 861 7.24 -10.08 -21.12
N LYS A 862 7.38 -10.79 -22.25
CA LYS A 862 7.16 -12.24 -22.30
C LYS A 862 8.39 -12.92 -21.74
N LEU A 863 8.27 -13.64 -20.64
CA LEU A 863 9.41 -14.28 -19.97
C LEU A 863 9.23 -15.80 -19.95
N GLY A 864 10.32 -16.56 -19.91
CA GLY A 864 10.26 -18.01 -19.71
C GLY A 864 11.46 -18.53 -18.93
N SER A 865 11.20 -19.33 -17.89
CA SER A 865 12.25 -20.04 -17.13
C SER A 865 12.29 -21.54 -17.45
N ILE A 866 11.17 -22.12 -17.90
CA ILE A 866 11.12 -23.47 -18.49
C ILE A 866 10.21 -23.40 -19.71
N PHE A 867 10.71 -23.80 -20.87
CA PHE A 867 9.93 -23.79 -22.11
C PHE A 867 10.44 -24.82 -23.11
N GLU A 868 9.56 -25.23 -24.02
CA GLU A 868 9.86 -26.21 -25.05
C GLU A 868 9.52 -25.70 -26.44
N THR A 869 10.23 -26.18 -27.46
CA THR A 869 10.02 -25.78 -28.85
C THR A 869 10.52 -26.85 -29.81
N LYS A 870 10.02 -26.83 -31.05
CA LYS A 870 10.68 -27.48 -32.18
C LYS A 870 11.85 -26.63 -32.69
N VAL A 871 12.91 -27.29 -33.12
CA VAL A 871 14.07 -26.70 -33.83
C VAL A 871 14.43 -27.64 -34.98
N GLY A 872 14.22 -27.20 -36.21
CA GLY A 872 14.31 -28.10 -37.38
C GLY A 872 13.34 -29.28 -37.24
N THR A 873 13.85 -30.50 -37.37
CA THR A 873 13.12 -31.75 -37.14
C THR A 873 13.16 -32.20 -35.68
N GLY A 874 14.01 -31.60 -34.86
CA GLY A 874 14.24 -31.96 -33.46
C GLY A 874 13.39 -31.18 -32.45
N LYS A 875 13.61 -31.50 -31.18
CA LYS A 875 12.83 -30.98 -30.03
C LYS A 875 13.76 -30.49 -28.94
N LEU A 876 13.52 -29.28 -28.45
CA LEU A 876 14.32 -28.62 -27.43
C LEU A 876 13.46 -28.35 -26.19
N LEU A 877 13.96 -28.71 -25.01
CA LEU A 877 13.48 -28.24 -23.72
C LEU A 877 14.58 -27.38 -23.09
N VAL A 878 14.26 -26.14 -22.76
CA VAL A 878 15.16 -25.21 -22.07
C VAL A 878 14.75 -25.12 -20.61
N CYS A 879 15.71 -25.25 -19.70
CA CYS A 879 15.49 -25.14 -18.26
C CYS A 879 16.49 -24.17 -17.64
N GLY A 880 16.00 -23.04 -17.12
CA GLY A 880 16.80 -22.03 -16.44
C GLY A 880 17.17 -22.38 -15.00
N TYR A 881 16.74 -23.52 -14.46
CA TYR A 881 17.03 -23.94 -13.08
C TYR A 881 18.38 -24.67 -12.98
N ASP A 882 19.11 -24.44 -11.88
CA ASP A 882 20.47 -24.93 -11.72
C ASP A 882 20.54 -26.38 -11.21
N PHE A 883 20.40 -27.34 -12.12
CA PHE A 883 20.50 -28.76 -11.80
C PHE A 883 21.89 -29.26 -11.42
N THR A 884 22.92 -28.40 -11.40
CA THR A 884 24.26 -28.78 -10.94
C THR A 884 24.34 -29.01 -9.43
N LYS A 885 23.38 -28.44 -8.67
CA LYS A 885 23.20 -28.63 -7.22
C LYS A 885 22.59 -30.00 -6.91
N LYS A 886 23.42 -31.05 -6.93
CA LYS A 886 22.99 -32.45 -6.72
C LYS A 886 22.43 -32.71 -5.32
N GLU A 887 22.85 -31.92 -4.35
CA GLU A 887 22.40 -31.96 -2.95
C GLU A 887 20.99 -31.39 -2.75
N ASN A 888 20.49 -30.58 -3.68
CA ASN A 888 19.15 -30.02 -3.60
C ASN A 888 18.11 -31.03 -4.15
N ALA A 889 17.54 -31.82 -3.25
CA ALA A 889 16.56 -32.86 -3.58
C ALA A 889 15.34 -32.32 -4.38
N TYR A 890 14.90 -31.09 -4.11
CA TYR A 890 13.78 -30.45 -4.80
C TYR A 890 14.10 -30.19 -6.28
N LEU A 891 15.30 -29.66 -6.55
CA LEU A 891 15.81 -29.46 -7.91
C LEU A 891 16.02 -30.79 -8.64
N GLN A 892 16.53 -31.81 -7.96
CA GLN A 892 16.71 -33.13 -8.57
C GLN A 892 15.36 -33.82 -8.88
N GLN A 893 14.33 -33.60 -8.07
CA GLN A 893 12.98 -34.07 -8.41
C GLN A 893 12.44 -33.34 -9.65
N LEU A 894 12.62 -32.02 -9.75
CA LEU A 894 12.22 -31.28 -10.94
C LEU A 894 12.94 -31.80 -12.19
N ARG A 895 14.26 -32.03 -12.09
CA ARG A 895 15.06 -32.64 -13.16
C ARG A 895 14.53 -34.01 -13.57
N TYR A 896 14.20 -34.87 -12.60
CA TYR A 896 13.60 -36.18 -12.84
C TYR A 896 12.28 -36.07 -13.60
N SER A 897 11.39 -35.16 -13.18
CA SER A 897 10.10 -34.93 -13.84
C SER A 897 10.27 -34.50 -15.30
N LEU A 898 11.13 -33.51 -15.56
CA LEU A 898 11.39 -33.02 -16.92
C LEU A 898 12.04 -34.08 -17.82
N THR A 899 12.99 -34.86 -17.28
CA THR A 899 13.69 -35.89 -18.05
C THR A 899 12.74 -37.02 -18.45
N ASN A 900 11.91 -37.49 -17.52
CA ASN A 900 10.90 -38.52 -17.81
C ASN A 900 9.87 -38.04 -18.85
N TYR A 901 9.43 -36.78 -18.72
CA TYR A 901 8.55 -36.18 -19.70
C TYR A 901 9.18 -36.19 -21.10
N MET A 902 10.44 -35.75 -21.23
CA MET A 902 11.17 -35.77 -22.51
C MET A 902 11.34 -37.16 -23.11
N GLN A 903 11.43 -38.20 -22.28
CA GLN A 903 11.54 -39.58 -22.73
C GLN A 903 10.20 -40.16 -23.19
N SER A 904 9.08 -39.63 -22.71
CA SER A 904 7.73 -40.07 -23.07
C SER A 904 7.30 -39.58 -24.48
N ASN A 905 6.17 -40.12 -24.95
CA ASN A 905 5.50 -39.63 -26.16
C ASN A 905 4.81 -38.27 -25.94
N ALA A 906 4.58 -37.85 -24.70
CA ALA A 906 3.96 -36.57 -24.40
C ALA A 906 4.89 -35.39 -24.70
N PHE A 907 6.22 -35.58 -24.73
CA PHE A 907 7.15 -34.55 -25.19
C PHE A 907 7.07 -34.37 -26.71
N ASN A 908 6.13 -33.52 -27.09
CA ASN A 908 5.81 -33.22 -28.47
C ASN A 908 5.53 -31.72 -28.66
N PRO A 909 6.53 -30.85 -28.46
CA PRO A 909 6.34 -29.42 -28.59
C PRO A 909 5.75 -29.09 -29.96
N GLY A 910 4.64 -28.36 -30.00
CA GLY A 910 3.89 -28.11 -31.23
C GLY A 910 4.52 -27.03 -32.11
N GLN A 911 5.03 -25.98 -31.47
CA GLN A 911 5.46 -24.73 -32.10
C GLN A 911 6.97 -24.68 -32.34
N ALA A 912 7.37 -24.15 -33.50
CA ALA A 912 8.76 -23.84 -33.81
C ALA A 912 9.04 -22.35 -33.50
N LEU A 913 10.12 -22.09 -32.78
CA LEU A 913 10.58 -20.75 -32.47
C LEU A 913 11.73 -20.31 -33.39
N PRO A 914 11.93 -19.00 -33.62
CA PRO A 914 13.05 -18.49 -34.40
C PRO A 914 14.41 -18.84 -33.76
N VAL A 915 15.11 -19.82 -34.34
CA VAL A 915 16.36 -20.39 -33.80
C VAL A 915 17.45 -19.34 -33.61
N GLU A 916 17.63 -18.45 -34.58
CA GLU A 916 18.66 -17.39 -34.50
C GLU A 916 18.40 -16.43 -33.32
N LYS A 917 17.14 -16.16 -32.99
CA LYS A 917 16.80 -15.37 -31.80
C LYS A 917 17.05 -16.15 -30.52
N LEU A 918 16.74 -17.45 -30.50
CA LEU A 918 17.03 -18.31 -29.35
C LEU A 918 18.53 -18.40 -29.06
N LYS A 919 19.37 -18.53 -30.09
CA LYS A 919 20.84 -18.55 -29.94
C LYS A 919 21.37 -17.27 -29.30
N VAL A 920 20.79 -16.11 -29.62
CA VAL A 920 21.14 -14.83 -28.99
C VAL A 920 20.65 -14.79 -27.54
N ILE A 921 19.39 -15.19 -27.28
CA ILE A 921 18.79 -15.15 -25.95
C ILE A 921 19.54 -16.07 -24.98
N LEU A 922 19.89 -17.27 -25.45
CA LEU A 922 20.53 -18.35 -24.71
C LEU A 922 22.04 -18.43 -24.93
N ALA A 923 22.64 -17.34 -25.41
CA ALA A 923 24.08 -17.29 -25.62
C ALA A 923 24.82 -17.52 -24.30
N LYS A 924 25.90 -18.30 -24.35
CA LYS A 924 26.87 -18.35 -23.25
C LYS A 924 27.66 -17.04 -23.27
N VAL A 925 27.72 -16.36 -22.14
CA VAL A 925 28.62 -15.20 -22.00
C VAL A 925 30.06 -15.71 -22.19
N PRO A 926 30.83 -15.20 -23.18
CA PRO A 926 32.17 -15.69 -23.43
C PRO A 926 33.06 -15.46 -22.21
N THR A 927 33.89 -16.45 -21.87
CA THR A 927 34.89 -16.30 -20.80
C THR A 927 36.13 -15.62 -21.38
N ALA A 928 36.58 -14.56 -20.73
CA ALA A 928 37.83 -13.90 -21.08
C ALA A 928 39.02 -14.86 -20.91
N GLU A 929 39.81 -15.01 -21.96
CA GLU A 929 41.07 -15.75 -21.93
C GLU A 929 42.06 -15.10 -20.97
N ASN A 930 42.80 -15.91 -20.21
CA ASN A 930 43.89 -15.41 -19.37
C ASN A 930 45.08 -15.03 -20.25
N GLN A 931 45.34 -13.74 -20.39
CA GLN A 931 46.47 -13.25 -21.18
C GLN A 931 47.74 -13.28 -20.33
N SER A 932 48.56 -14.32 -20.49
CA SER A 932 49.76 -14.55 -19.66
C SER A 932 50.99 -13.73 -20.09
N LEU A 933 50.96 -13.06 -21.25
CA LEU A 933 52.10 -12.33 -21.85
C LEU A 933 51.62 -10.99 -22.43
N LEU A 934 51.85 -9.88 -21.72
CA LEU A 934 51.45 -8.52 -22.14
C LEU A 934 52.52 -7.39 -22.14
N PRO A 935 53.80 -7.56 -21.77
CA PRO A 935 54.75 -6.43 -21.75
C PRO A 935 54.95 -5.71 -23.10
N ASP A 936 55.01 -6.44 -24.22
CA ASP A 936 55.27 -5.82 -25.53
C ASP A 936 54.08 -5.02 -26.06
N GLN A 937 52.85 -5.42 -25.73
CA GLN A 937 51.63 -4.75 -26.18
C GLN A 937 51.38 -3.43 -25.43
N PHE A 938 51.85 -3.30 -24.18
CA PHE A 938 51.66 -2.07 -23.39
C PHE A 938 52.62 -0.94 -23.78
N LYS A 939 53.66 -1.20 -24.59
CA LYS A 939 54.53 -0.15 -25.14
C LYS A 939 53.74 0.90 -25.94
N ASN A 940 52.65 0.48 -26.58
CA ASN A 940 51.77 1.33 -27.38
C ASN A 940 50.57 1.86 -26.58
N ALA A 941 50.55 1.68 -25.24
CA ALA A 941 49.44 2.15 -24.43
C ALA A 941 49.22 3.66 -24.59
N ILE A 942 47.95 4.04 -24.67
CA ILE A 942 47.50 5.44 -24.72
C ILE A 942 46.85 5.86 -23.40
N LEU A 943 46.48 4.90 -22.56
CA LEU A 943 46.17 5.08 -21.14
C LEU A 943 46.74 3.88 -20.38
N TYR A 944 47.46 4.11 -19.29
CA TYR A 944 47.94 3.06 -18.39
C TYR A 944 47.93 3.60 -16.96
N LEU A 945 47.12 2.97 -16.12
CA LEU A 945 46.90 3.29 -14.72
C LEU A 945 47.31 2.12 -13.82
N ASN A 946 47.97 2.44 -12.70
CA ASN A 946 48.11 1.57 -11.54
C ASN A 946 47.12 2.06 -10.47
N ALA A 947 46.03 1.30 -10.30
CA ALA A 947 44.93 1.60 -9.40
C ALA A 947 45.41 1.65 -7.94
N GLY A 948 45.04 2.70 -7.21
CA GLY A 948 45.31 2.86 -5.78
C GLY A 948 46.79 2.87 -5.37
N LYS A 949 47.73 3.00 -6.32
CA LYS A 949 49.17 2.88 -6.04
C LYS A 949 49.69 3.92 -5.05
N LYS A 950 49.02 5.09 -4.98
CA LYS A 950 49.32 6.18 -4.04
C LYS A 950 48.39 6.22 -2.83
N ALA A 951 47.50 5.23 -2.69
CA ALA A 951 46.57 5.15 -1.58
C ALA A 951 47.25 4.70 -0.27
N SER A 952 46.55 4.94 0.84
CA SER A 952 46.92 4.41 2.16
C SER A 952 46.43 2.96 2.34
N THR A 953 46.83 2.33 3.44
CA THR A 953 46.30 1.03 3.87
C THR A 953 44.81 1.11 4.27
N ALA A 954 44.33 2.27 4.72
CA ALA A 954 42.92 2.47 5.01
C ALA A 954 42.10 2.63 3.71
N LYS A 955 40.95 1.96 3.63
CA LYS A 955 40.03 2.06 2.50
C LYS A 955 39.39 3.45 2.45
N SER A 956 39.52 4.14 1.31
CA SER A 956 38.85 5.42 1.03
C SER A 956 37.96 5.31 -0.21
N ASP A 957 37.11 6.31 -0.42
CA ASP A 957 36.48 6.50 -1.72
C ASP A 957 37.54 6.87 -2.78
N TRP A 958 37.22 6.60 -4.04
CA TRP A 958 38.12 6.86 -5.15
C TRP A 958 38.30 8.36 -5.40
N ASN A 959 39.54 8.73 -5.74
CA ASN A 959 39.93 10.01 -6.30
C ASN A 959 41.12 9.75 -7.23
N ASN A 960 41.20 10.44 -8.36
CA ASN A 960 42.27 10.24 -9.35
C ASN A 960 43.69 10.46 -8.80
N THR A 961 43.85 11.22 -7.72
CA THR A 961 45.15 11.45 -7.07
C THR A 961 45.69 10.21 -6.33
N LEU A 962 44.83 9.23 -6.05
CA LEU A 962 45.19 7.96 -5.38
C LEU A 962 45.77 6.93 -6.36
N ASP A 963 45.56 7.14 -7.66
CA ASP A 963 46.08 6.30 -8.73
C ASP A 963 47.44 6.82 -9.22
N GLU A 964 48.26 5.92 -9.74
CA GLU A 964 49.45 6.28 -10.50
C GLU A 964 49.15 6.18 -12.00
N VAL A 965 49.28 7.30 -12.70
CA VAL A 965 49.16 7.37 -14.15
C VAL A 965 50.54 7.11 -14.75
N VAL A 966 50.70 5.97 -15.43
CA VAL A 966 51.93 5.59 -16.14
C VAL A 966 51.95 6.24 -17.53
N VAL A 967 50.83 6.20 -18.25
CA VAL A 967 50.64 6.86 -19.56
C VAL A 967 49.22 7.44 -19.64
N ASN A 968 49.06 8.63 -20.21
CA ASN A 968 47.75 9.17 -20.57
C ASN A 968 47.87 10.16 -21.74
N LYS A 969 47.38 9.77 -22.93
CA LYS A 969 47.41 10.58 -24.16
C LYS A 969 46.05 11.25 -24.43
N GLY A 970 45.52 11.97 -23.44
CA GLY A 970 44.33 12.82 -23.60
C GLY A 970 43.01 12.20 -23.12
N PHE A 971 43.07 11.21 -22.24
CA PHE A 971 41.91 10.59 -21.60
C PHE A 971 41.61 11.24 -20.26
N THR A 972 40.33 11.39 -19.92
CA THR A 972 39.90 11.52 -18.52
C THR A 972 39.28 10.22 -18.06
N TYR A 973 39.31 9.94 -16.76
CA TYR A 973 38.70 8.73 -16.21
C TYR A 973 38.15 8.99 -14.81
N GLU A 974 37.12 8.23 -14.46
CA GLU A 974 36.45 8.25 -13.18
C GLU A 974 36.09 6.82 -12.77
N VAL A 975 36.35 6.46 -11.51
CA VAL A 975 35.92 5.18 -10.96
C VAL A 975 34.91 5.44 -9.85
N SER A 976 33.71 4.90 -10.02
CA SER A 976 32.62 5.01 -9.05
C SER A 976 32.25 3.64 -8.47
N GLY A 977 31.76 3.65 -7.23
CA GLY A 977 31.37 2.43 -6.51
C GLY A 977 32.52 1.55 -6.03
N ALA A 978 33.78 2.00 -6.13
CA ALA A 978 34.95 1.28 -5.64
C ALA A 978 35.56 1.92 -4.39
N LYS A 979 36.09 1.07 -3.50
CA LYS A 979 36.99 1.48 -2.42
C LYS A 979 38.43 1.29 -2.86
N VAL A 980 39.28 2.26 -2.54
CA VAL A 980 40.69 2.26 -2.91
C VAL A 980 41.54 2.02 -1.67
N SER A 981 42.53 1.14 -1.76
CA SER A 981 43.49 0.85 -0.69
C SER A 981 44.80 0.31 -1.26
N LYS A 982 45.86 0.35 -0.46
CA LYS A 982 47.16 -0.24 -0.77
C LYS A 982 47.59 -1.23 0.30
N GLU A 983 47.84 -2.47 -0.09
CA GLU A 983 48.38 -3.52 0.77
C GLU A 983 49.68 -4.09 0.17
N ASN A 984 50.74 -4.23 0.97
CA ASN A 984 52.04 -4.77 0.52
C ASN A 984 52.57 -4.12 -0.78
N GLU A 985 52.52 -2.78 -0.85
CA GLU A 985 52.90 -1.97 -2.03
C GLU A 985 52.06 -2.21 -3.32
N LYS A 986 50.96 -2.95 -3.23
CA LYS A 986 49.99 -3.14 -4.31
C LYS A 986 48.71 -2.38 -4.00
N GLY A 987 48.44 -1.35 -4.81
CA GLY A 987 47.17 -0.64 -4.79
C GLY A 987 46.09 -1.41 -5.55
N SER A 988 44.83 -1.26 -5.16
CA SER A 988 43.72 -1.77 -5.96
C SER A 988 42.44 -0.94 -5.79
N TRP A 989 41.61 -0.98 -6.82
CA TRP A 989 40.18 -0.66 -6.74
C TRP A 989 39.44 -1.94 -6.35
N SER A 990 38.67 -1.90 -5.25
CA SER A 990 37.95 -3.06 -4.74
C SER A 990 36.44 -2.77 -4.63
N SER A 991 35.62 -3.64 -5.21
CA SER A 991 34.16 -3.56 -5.04
C SER A 991 33.45 -4.84 -5.45
N ARG A 992 32.20 -4.99 -5.02
CA ARG A 992 31.26 -5.92 -5.64
C ARG A 992 30.69 -5.40 -6.95
N ARG A 993 30.57 -4.09 -7.11
CA ARG A 993 30.13 -3.41 -8.33
C ARG A 993 30.90 -2.12 -8.48
N MET A 994 31.66 -1.99 -9.57
CA MET A 994 32.35 -0.75 -9.90
C MET A 994 32.05 -0.36 -11.34
N ASN A 995 32.01 0.95 -11.57
CA ASN A 995 31.88 1.53 -12.90
C ASN A 995 33.10 2.41 -13.15
N ILE A 996 33.79 2.14 -14.25
CA ILE A 996 34.96 2.87 -14.72
C ILE A 996 34.51 3.60 -15.99
N ASN A 997 34.38 4.92 -15.88
CA ASN A 997 34.11 5.80 -17.00
C ASN A 997 35.43 6.32 -17.53
N ILE A 998 35.60 6.25 -18.84
CA ILE A 998 36.77 6.77 -19.54
C ILE A 998 36.25 7.69 -20.63
N ALA A 999 36.82 8.89 -20.78
CA ALA A 999 36.52 9.79 -21.90
C ALA A 999 37.67 9.72 -22.92
N PRO A 1000 37.55 8.89 -23.96
CA PRO A 1000 38.55 8.80 -25.02
C PRO A 1000 38.46 9.99 -26.00
N PRO A 1001 39.55 10.34 -26.70
CA PRO A 1001 39.46 11.01 -28.00
C PRO A 1001 38.60 10.20 -28.98
N ASN A 1002 37.91 10.87 -29.91
CA ASN A 1002 36.97 10.21 -30.83
C ASN A 1002 37.65 9.22 -31.79
N GLY A 1003 36.98 8.09 -32.06
CA GLY A 1003 37.33 7.17 -33.14
C GLY A 1003 38.46 6.18 -32.83
N ILE A 1004 38.75 5.94 -31.55
CA ILE A 1004 39.78 4.99 -31.13
C ILE A 1004 39.22 3.57 -31.19
N LYS A 1005 39.89 2.72 -31.96
CA LYS A 1005 39.70 1.27 -31.98
C LYS A 1005 40.83 0.62 -31.19
N GLY A 1006 40.57 -0.42 -30.42
CA GLY A 1006 41.63 -1.08 -29.68
C GLY A 1006 41.15 -2.04 -28.61
N TYR A 1007 41.93 -2.15 -27.54
CA TYR A 1007 41.66 -3.06 -26.44
C TYR A 1007 41.87 -2.36 -25.10
N ILE A 1008 41.00 -2.69 -24.16
CA ILE A 1008 41.15 -2.37 -22.75
C ILE A 1008 41.59 -3.63 -22.04
N TYR A 1009 42.66 -3.53 -21.28
CA TYR A 1009 43.20 -4.58 -20.44
C TYR A 1009 42.95 -4.21 -18.99
N LEU A 1010 42.35 -5.14 -18.24
CA LEU A 1010 42.15 -5.02 -16.80
C LEU A 1010 42.92 -6.14 -16.12
N HIS A 1011 43.75 -5.81 -15.15
CA HIS A 1011 44.40 -6.81 -14.31
C HIS A 1011 43.59 -7.01 -13.04
N PHE A 1012 43.17 -8.25 -12.83
CA PHE A 1012 42.42 -8.67 -11.67
C PHE A 1012 43.36 -9.36 -10.69
N THR A 1013 43.28 -8.99 -9.41
CA THR A 1013 44.07 -9.62 -8.35
C THR A 1013 43.19 -10.40 -7.39
N ASN A 1014 43.81 -11.36 -6.71
CA ASN A 1014 43.14 -12.19 -5.70
C ASN A 1014 44.08 -12.39 -4.50
N PRO A 1015 44.37 -11.32 -3.73
CA PRO A 1015 45.36 -11.37 -2.65
C PRO A 1015 44.98 -12.37 -1.54
N ASN A 1016 43.69 -12.67 -1.39
CA ASN A 1016 43.16 -13.57 -0.36
C ASN A 1016 42.93 -15.01 -0.84
N ALA A 1017 43.34 -15.37 -2.07
CA ALA A 1017 43.09 -16.68 -2.69
C ALA A 1017 41.62 -17.15 -2.62
N SER A 1018 40.69 -16.19 -2.64
CA SER A 1018 39.26 -16.44 -2.59
C SER A 1018 38.74 -16.89 -3.96
N LYS A 1019 37.70 -17.74 -4.02
CA LYS A 1019 37.04 -18.03 -5.30
C LYS A 1019 36.23 -16.82 -5.75
N THR A 1020 36.86 -15.92 -6.48
CA THR A 1020 36.26 -14.72 -7.07
C THR A 1020 36.09 -14.91 -8.58
N SER A 1021 34.85 -14.70 -9.05
CA SER A 1021 34.48 -14.59 -10.46
C SER A 1021 33.60 -13.36 -10.64
N GLY A 1022 33.38 -12.95 -11.88
CA GLY A 1022 32.49 -11.83 -12.18
C GLY A 1022 32.31 -11.61 -13.67
N ILE A 1023 31.72 -10.48 -14.02
CA ILE A 1023 31.48 -10.05 -15.40
C ILE A 1023 32.09 -8.67 -15.59
N VAL A 1024 32.80 -8.49 -16.71
CA VAL A 1024 33.17 -7.19 -17.26
C VAL A 1024 32.24 -6.89 -18.42
N SER A 1025 31.62 -5.71 -18.42
CA SER A 1025 30.78 -5.21 -19.50
C SER A 1025 31.37 -3.92 -20.05
N LEU A 1026 31.63 -3.87 -21.36
CA LEU A 1026 32.01 -2.66 -22.08
C LEU A 1026 30.87 -2.27 -23.02
N GLU A 1027 30.25 -1.10 -22.81
CA GLU A 1027 29.11 -0.65 -23.63
C GLU A 1027 28.01 -1.71 -23.79
N GLY A 1028 27.77 -2.47 -22.71
CA GLY A 1028 26.80 -3.56 -22.69
C GLY A 1028 27.26 -4.91 -23.23
N ARG A 1029 28.44 -5.01 -23.87
CA ARG A 1029 29.06 -6.27 -24.30
C ARG A 1029 29.74 -6.95 -23.12
N GLU A 1030 29.26 -8.13 -22.73
CA GLU A 1030 29.68 -8.84 -21.51
C GLU A 1030 30.75 -9.91 -21.79
N LEU A 1031 31.71 -10.01 -20.86
CA LEU A 1031 32.72 -11.07 -20.79
C LEU A 1031 32.78 -11.59 -19.36
N ALA A 1032 32.72 -12.91 -19.20
CA ALA A 1032 32.92 -13.55 -17.91
C ALA A 1032 34.41 -13.51 -17.54
N ILE A 1033 34.71 -13.10 -16.31
CA ILE A 1033 36.09 -13.00 -15.81
C ILE A 1033 36.72 -14.39 -15.66
N GLY A 1034 35.90 -15.40 -15.34
CA GLY A 1034 36.37 -16.72 -14.96
C GLY A 1034 37.05 -16.70 -13.59
N GLU A 1035 37.76 -17.79 -13.26
CA GLU A 1035 38.51 -17.89 -12.01
C GLU A 1035 39.75 -16.98 -12.04
N ILE A 1036 39.94 -16.19 -10.99
CA ILE A 1036 41.12 -15.34 -10.80
C ILE A 1036 42.14 -16.12 -9.94
N PRO A 1037 43.28 -16.56 -10.51
CA PRO A 1037 44.31 -17.26 -9.75
C PRO A 1037 44.99 -16.32 -8.76
N ALA A 1038 45.65 -16.88 -7.74
CA ALA A 1038 46.38 -16.11 -6.73
C ALA A 1038 47.46 -15.19 -7.33
N THR A 1039 47.99 -15.53 -8.51
CA THR A 1039 48.96 -14.72 -9.26
C THR A 1039 48.34 -13.48 -9.92
N GLY A 1040 47.01 -13.36 -9.94
CA GLY A 1040 46.30 -12.38 -10.75
C GLY A 1040 46.09 -12.85 -12.20
N LYS A 1041 45.20 -12.17 -12.91
CA LYS A 1041 44.80 -12.48 -14.28
C LYS A 1041 44.51 -11.21 -15.07
N TRP A 1042 45.04 -11.14 -16.29
CA TRP A 1042 44.66 -10.12 -17.25
C TRP A 1042 43.45 -10.53 -18.06
N ILE A 1043 42.57 -9.57 -18.28
CA ILE A 1043 41.42 -9.69 -19.17
C ILE A 1043 41.51 -8.62 -20.24
N LYS A 1044 41.33 -9.06 -21.48
CA LYS A 1044 41.32 -8.23 -22.68
C LYS A 1044 39.88 -8.02 -23.14
N VAL A 1045 39.48 -6.76 -23.30
CA VAL A 1045 38.15 -6.36 -23.75
C VAL A 1045 38.31 -5.51 -25.01
N PHE A 1046 37.69 -5.94 -26.11
CA PHE A 1046 37.80 -5.24 -27.39
C PHE A 1046 36.92 -3.98 -27.41
N MET A 1047 37.47 -2.86 -27.84
CA MET A 1047 36.84 -1.55 -27.97
C MET A 1047 36.74 -1.18 -29.46
N MET A 1048 35.53 -0.91 -29.93
CA MET A 1048 35.24 -0.54 -31.31
C MET A 1048 35.35 0.98 -31.50
N ARG A 1049 35.49 1.47 -32.75
CA ARG A 1049 35.56 2.93 -33.00
C ARG A 1049 34.29 3.63 -32.52
N GLU A 1050 33.16 2.96 -32.74
CA GLU A 1050 31.82 3.43 -32.42
C GLU A 1050 31.65 3.64 -30.90
N ASP A 1051 32.30 2.82 -30.07
CA ASP A 1051 32.26 2.91 -28.60
C ASP A 1051 32.93 4.18 -28.06
N THR A 1052 33.67 4.92 -28.90
CA THR A 1052 34.44 6.11 -28.48
C THR A 1052 33.96 7.40 -29.13
N ASN A 1053 33.00 7.32 -30.05
CA ASN A 1053 32.57 8.46 -30.88
C ASN A 1053 31.76 9.51 -30.11
N ASP A 1054 31.11 9.11 -29.01
CA ASP A 1054 30.39 10.00 -28.10
C ASP A 1054 31.28 10.58 -27.00
N GLY A 1055 32.59 10.28 -27.04
CA GLY A 1055 33.56 10.72 -26.05
C GLY A 1055 33.39 10.06 -24.68
N LYS A 1056 32.63 8.95 -24.57
CA LYS A 1056 32.40 8.26 -23.30
C LYS A 1056 32.44 6.74 -23.46
N LEU A 1057 33.20 6.10 -22.58
CA LEU A 1057 33.36 4.66 -22.53
C LEU A 1057 33.07 4.16 -21.11
N ASN A 1058 32.08 3.30 -20.96
CA ASN A 1058 31.58 2.79 -19.70
C ASN A 1058 31.96 1.31 -19.55
N ILE A 1059 32.86 1.05 -18.59
CA ILE A 1059 33.21 -0.31 -18.18
C ILE A 1059 32.54 -0.60 -16.85
N ASN A 1060 31.71 -1.64 -16.81
CA ASN A 1060 31.10 -2.09 -15.57
C ASN A 1060 31.71 -3.43 -15.17
N VAL A 1061 32.12 -3.55 -13.91
CA VAL A 1061 32.64 -4.79 -13.34
C VAL A 1061 31.76 -5.19 -12.17
N THR A 1062 31.19 -6.39 -12.26
CA THR A 1062 30.31 -6.95 -11.22
C THR A 1062 30.86 -8.28 -10.76
N ALA A 1063 31.08 -8.40 -9.44
CA ALA A 1063 31.45 -9.65 -8.81
C ALA A 1063 30.25 -10.61 -8.75
N GLU A 1064 30.52 -11.88 -8.99
CA GLU A 1064 29.59 -12.97 -8.72
C GLU A 1064 29.86 -13.53 -7.32
N GLY A 1065 28.79 -13.70 -6.52
CA GLY A 1065 28.89 -14.20 -5.15
C GLY A 1065 29.08 -13.12 -4.08
N GLY A 1066 29.62 -13.51 -2.93
CA GLY A 1066 29.76 -12.63 -1.75
C GLY A 1066 31.08 -11.86 -1.65
N ALA A 1067 32.05 -12.14 -2.51
CA ALA A 1067 33.38 -11.53 -2.47
C ALA A 1067 33.45 -10.27 -3.37
N SER A 1068 34.30 -9.31 -3.00
CA SER A 1068 34.64 -8.19 -3.88
C SER A 1068 35.66 -8.63 -4.93
N ILE A 1069 35.64 -7.96 -6.08
CA ILE A 1069 36.68 -8.06 -7.10
C ILE A 1069 37.66 -6.90 -6.92
N GLU A 1070 38.94 -7.18 -7.19
CA GLU A 1070 40.02 -6.21 -7.13
C GLU A 1070 40.67 -6.02 -8.51
N ILE A 1071 40.88 -4.76 -8.88
CA ILE A 1071 41.61 -4.35 -10.08
C ILE A 1071 42.78 -3.49 -9.64
N ASP A 1072 44.00 -3.90 -9.98
CA ASP A 1072 45.22 -3.14 -9.67
C ASP A 1072 45.77 -2.38 -10.89
N GLN A 1073 45.37 -2.75 -12.11
CA GLN A 1073 45.84 -2.09 -13.33
C GLN A 1073 44.76 -1.99 -14.42
N LEU A 1074 44.79 -0.88 -15.16
CA LEU A 1074 43.98 -0.63 -16.36
C LEU A 1074 44.88 -0.10 -17.47
N VAL A 1075 44.81 -0.72 -18.66
CA VAL A 1075 45.59 -0.30 -19.83
C VAL A 1075 44.69 -0.20 -21.05
N VAL A 1076 44.79 0.87 -21.84
CA VAL A 1076 44.13 1.03 -23.13
C VAL A 1076 45.22 1.05 -24.21
N VAL A 1077 45.09 0.15 -25.19
CA VAL A 1077 46.03 0.02 -26.31
C VAL A 1077 45.22 0.13 -27.61
N PRO A 1078 45.54 1.08 -28.51
CA PRO A 1078 44.88 1.18 -29.81
C PRO A 1078 45.26 -0.01 -30.69
N GLU A 1079 44.37 -0.38 -31.60
CA GLU A 1079 44.69 -1.28 -32.71
C GLU A 1079 45.29 -0.43 -33.84
N ASP A 1080 46.37 -0.94 -34.45
CA ASP A 1080 47.11 -0.26 -35.53
C ASP A 1080 46.26 -0.03 -36.80
#